data_AF-A0A0G1DV28-F1
#
_entry.id   AF-A0A0G1DV28-F1
#
_cell.length_a   1.000
_cell.length_b   1.000
_cell.length_c   1.000
_cell.angle_alpha   90.00
_cell.angle_beta   90.00
_cell.angle_gamma   90.00
#
_symmetry.space_group_name_H-M   'P 1'
#
loop_
_entity.id
_entity.type
_entity.pdbx_description
1 polymer ?
#
loop_
_entity_poly.entity_id
_entity_poly.type
_entity_poly.pdbx_seq_one_letter_code
_entity_poly.pdbx_strand_id
1 'polypeptide(L)'
;MNNSQFLGSEGGASFQPGAAGYKAGTKKSGKGVAKKLGIGTVVFLVIIGIIGVFSYIYLVKPALALYSAANILKSDTAKIGEALQNRDLVALDATLNKTENNLKSLRQQREDSFGWAKDQKLFRINEYYADSERFINAGFYAIDAMREVEKVVLPFADAAGLKISADQEVPEERGLMEAFQGWISIMPEVAGQMDGVIAKVSKVGDELKPIEVEKYPESFRGTPIRENIIFVKDTLSKADDYAPDLKQALTIFPRVLAVGTPTKRYMIIMQNDKEIRPTGGFMTNYATFKITNGLLDSDFTSKDMYSVDLTLDLIDATYDFPDPPAAYSKYLLVERWYARDMNYSPDFITSMDQFLRFYNMAGRINPVEVKPVDGIFAIDTQVISELLEVTGPVTVNGITYTKDNVVLELERIASLALKEQAGRKRVLGYLMKAMLTNVFESDKNLWPKLIDKAASLATRKHVQAYVFDPEAQALIDKYDMGGRIKQDTKGDYSMVVSTNLGGDKTNWFVKKTVNHKLEKSGDKWLRTVNIVYNYQTPDGEYAPFVKQFKDWVRVYAPIGSEFISVDGSEDGTMTDQESNRVWYSAFVTAQPGETKEVTFKYYIPSDLVGDKEYNLYLQKQAGTNGDKYKVTYGTKSVDVELVNFKEITIKN
;
A
#
# COMPACT_ATOMS: atom_id res chain seq x y z
N MET A 1 -11.95 15.46 -23.39
CA MET A 1 -11.48 16.26 -24.55
C MET A 1 -10.07 16.74 -24.29
N ASN A 2 -9.24 16.68 -25.34
CA ASN A 2 -7.82 16.99 -25.41
C ASN A 2 -7.38 18.25 -24.66
N ASN A 3 -6.17 18.22 -24.10
CA ASN A 3 -5.37 19.44 -23.92
C ASN A 3 -3.97 19.24 -24.49
N SER A 4 -3.81 19.71 -25.72
CA SER A 4 -2.55 20.13 -26.28
C SER A 4 -2.55 21.65 -26.38
N GLN A 5 -1.43 22.24 -25.97
CA GLN A 5 -0.76 23.37 -26.62
C GLN A 5 -1.03 24.85 -26.21
N PHE A 6 0.12 25.49 -25.98
CA PHE A 6 0.55 26.84 -26.39
C PHE A 6 0.22 28.09 -25.54
N LEU A 7 1.22 28.49 -24.74
CA LEU A 7 1.96 29.77 -24.70
C LEU A 7 1.42 31.01 -25.45
N GLY A 8 1.49 32.14 -24.72
CA GLY A 8 1.49 33.56 -25.17
C GLY A 8 0.72 34.40 -24.14
N SER A 9 1.08 35.59 -23.66
CA SER A 9 2.14 36.59 -23.92
C SER A 9 1.99 37.64 -22.79
N GLU A 10 3.04 38.24 -22.23
CA GLU A 10 3.49 39.66 -22.38
C GLU A 10 4.09 40.04 -20.99
N GLY A 11 5.11 40.87 -20.77
CA GLY A 11 5.94 41.73 -21.62
C GLY A 11 6.63 42.80 -20.76
N GLY A 12 7.96 42.94 -20.91
CA GLY A 12 8.76 44.18 -20.71
C GLY A 12 9.14 44.63 -19.27
N ALA A 13 10.26 45.28 -18.98
CA ALA A 13 11.43 45.80 -19.72
C ALA A 13 12.59 45.93 -18.68
N SER A 14 13.88 45.82 -18.97
CA SER A 14 14.73 46.87 -19.55
C SER A 14 16.20 46.57 -19.15
N PHE A 15 17.18 46.77 -20.03
CA PHE A 15 18.40 47.57 -19.77
C PHE A 15 19.30 47.65 -21.02
N GLN A 16 20.03 48.76 -21.13
CA GLN A 16 20.56 49.40 -22.33
C GLN A 16 21.91 48.88 -22.89
N PRO A 17 22.23 49.21 -24.17
CA PRO A 17 23.52 49.01 -24.82
C PRO A 17 24.46 50.23 -24.70
N GLY A 18 25.78 50.00 -24.58
CA GLY A 18 26.79 51.06 -24.47
C GLY A 18 28.17 50.71 -25.06
N ALA A 19 28.39 51.19 -26.29
CA ALA A 19 29.59 51.71 -26.96
C ALA A 19 31.02 51.20 -26.68
N ALA A 20 31.71 50.82 -27.78
CA ALA A 20 32.94 51.44 -28.34
C ALA A 20 33.68 50.35 -29.14
N GLY A 21 33.84 50.40 -30.46
CA GLY A 21 34.52 51.42 -31.23
C GLY A 21 35.42 50.70 -32.24
N TYR A 22 35.06 50.73 -33.52
CA TYR A 22 35.89 50.26 -34.63
C TYR A 22 37.16 51.12 -34.73
N LYS A 23 38.35 50.50 -34.69
CA LYS A 23 39.57 51.08 -35.24
C LYS A 23 40.09 50.20 -36.35
N ALA A 24 40.09 50.75 -37.57
CA ALA A 24 40.79 50.20 -38.71
C ALA A 24 42.30 50.27 -38.45
N GLY A 25 42.93 49.10 -38.34
CA GLY A 25 44.38 48.91 -38.31
C GLY A 25 44.84 48.29 -39.62
N THR A 26 45.79 48.94 -40.26
CA THR A 26 46.33 48.72 -41.60
C THR A 26 46.99 47.35 -41.82
N LYS A 27 46.96 46.91 -43.09
CA LYS A 27 47.71 45.78 -43.67
C LYS A 27 49.14 45.71 -43.10
N LYS A 28 49.47 44.61 -42.43
CA LYS A 28 50.83 44.04 -42.43
C LYS A 28 50.80 42.68 -43.12
N SER A 29 51.43 42.65 -44.28
CA SER A 29 51.89 41.44 -44.97
C SER A 29 52.64 40.55 -43.97
N GLY A 30 52.10 39.35 -43.73
CA GLY A 30 52.69 38.33 -42.88
C GLY A 30 52.48 36.96 -43.52
N LYS A 31 53.50 36.49 -44.22
CA LYS A 31 53.65 35.10 -44.68
C LYS A 31 53.58 34.12 -43.48
N GLY A 32 52.96 32.96 -43.70
CA GLY A 32 52.91 31.83 -42.75
C GLY A 32 51.68 31.93 -41.84
N VAL A 33 50.75 30.98 -41.82
CA VAL A 33 50.96 29.60 -41.37
C VAL A 33 50.00 28.66 -42.13
N ALA A 34 50.43 28.11 -43.27
CA ALA A 34 50.01 26.77 -43.67
C ALA A 34 50.93 25.80 -42.91
N LYS A 35 50.62 25.54 -41.62
CA LYS A 35 51.33 24.49 -40.88
C LYS A 35 50.87 23.17 -41.49
N LYS A 36 51.77 22.53 -42.24
CA LYS A 36 51.71 21.11 -42.57
C LYS A 36 51.31 20.37 -41.29
N LEU A 37 50.07 19.84 -41.23
CA LEU A 37 49.74 18.81 -40.26
C LEU A 37 50.81 17.72 -40.46
N GLY A 38 51.59 17.44 -39.42
CA GLY A 38 52.56 16.35 -39.48
C GLY A 38 51.81 15.07 -39.87
N ILE A 39 52.42 14.22 -40.68
CA ILE A 39 51.82 12.97 -41.16
C ILE A 39 51.18 12.19 -40.00
N GLY A 40 51.79 12.22 -38.80
CA GLY A 40 51.22 11.61 -37.58
C GLY A 40 49.88 12.19 -37.11
N THR A 41 49.64 13.50 -37.23
CA THR A 41 48.35 14.12 -36.85
C THR A 41 47.26 13.82 -37.86
N VAL A 42 47.61 13.78 -39.15
CA VAL A 42 46.68 13.35 -40.21
C VAL A 42 46.32 11.87 -40.04
N VAL A 43 47.31 11.01 -39.78
CA VAL A 43 47.10 9.58 -39.52
C VAL A 43 46.25 9.35 -38.27
N PHE A 44 46.47 10.11 -37.18
CA PHE A 44 45.66 10.02 -35.97
C PHE A 44 44.20 10.43 -36.20
N LEU A 45 43.94 11.53 -36.92
CA LEU A 45 42.58 11.95 -37.27
C LEU A 45 41.89 10.98 -38.25
N VAL A 46 42.65 10.36 -39.14
CA VAL A 46 42.15 9.30 -40.04
C VAL A 46 41.81 8.03 -39.25
N ILE A 47 42.64 7.64 -38.27
CA ILE A 47 42.35 6.51 -37.38
C ILE A 47 41.10 6.78 -36.54
N ILE A 48 40.96 7.99 -35.97
CA ILE A 48 39.73 8.39 -35.25
C ILE A 48 38.53 8.42 -36.19
N GLY A 49 38.68 8.90 -37.42
CA GLY A 49 37.63 8.90 -38.43
C GLY A 49 37.21 7.49 -38.83
N ILE A 50 38.16 6.58 -39.01
CA ILE A 50 37.90 5.16 -39.30
C ILE A 50 37.25 4.47 -38.10
N ILE A 51 37.72 4.71 -36.88
CA ILE A 51 37.09 4.21 -35.64
C ILE A 51 35.70 4.83 -35.47
N GLY A 52 35.49 6.08 -35.85
CA GLY A 52 34.21 6.78 -35.82
C GLY A 52 33.21 6.22 -36.84
N VAL A 53 33.65 5.93 -38.06
CA VAL A 53 32.83 5.29 -39.10
C VAL A 53 32.58 3.82 -38.76
N PHE A 54 33.58 3.10 -38.26
CA PHE A 54 33.45 1.72 -37.81
C PHE A 54 32.50 1.62 -36.60
N SER A 55 32.67 2.46 -35.57
CA SER A 55 31.72 2.54 -34.45
C SER A 55 30.34 2.99 -34.92
N TYR A 56 30.22 3.90 -35.89
CA TYR A 56 28.92 4.27 -36.43
C TYR A 56 28.23 3.11 -37.15
N ILE A 57 28.95 2.38 -38.01
CA ILE A 57 28.42 1.27 -38.81
C ILE A 57 28.14 0.03 -37.96
N TYR A 58 29.02 -0.32 -37.02
CA TYR A 58 28.98 -1.57 -36.25
C TYR A 58 28.42 -1.41 -34.83
N LEU A 59 28.29 -0.19 -34.30
CA LEU A 59 27.73 0.06 -32.96
C LEU A 59 26.51 1.00 -32.99
N VAL A 60 26.60 2.18 -33.60
CA VAL A 60 25.55 3.21 -33.50
C VAL A 60 24.33 2.90 -34.37
N LYS A 61 24.52 2.66 -35.68
CA LYS A 61 23.44 2.35 -36.61
C LYS A 61 22.68 1.07 -36.21
N PRO A 62 23.35 -0.03 -35.80
CA PRO A 62 22.66 -1.22 -35.34
C PRO A 62 21.96 -1.02 -33.99
N ALA A 63 22.54 -0.22 -33.07
CA ALA A 63 21.87 0.13 -31.81
C ALA A 63 20.61 0.99 -32.01
N LEU A 64 20.61 1.90 -32.99
CA LEU A 64 19.43 2.69 -33.35
C LEU A 64 18.31 1.82 -33.96
N ALA A 65 18.67 0.83 -34.79
CA ALA A 65 17.71 -0.14 -35.32
C ALA A 65 17.10 -1.00 -34.19
N LEU A 66 17.95 -1.49 -33.27
CA LEU A 66 17.51 -2.24 -32.09
C LEU A 66 16.61 -1.40 -31.18
N TYR A 67 16.93 -0.11 -30.99
CA TYR A 67 16.12 0.84 -30.22
C TYR A 67 14.74 1.07 -30.86
N SER A 68 14.68 1.17 -32.19
CA SER A 68 13.42 1.28 -32.93
C SER A 68 12.55 0.04 -32.73
N ALA A 69 13.15 -1.16 -32.87
CA ALA A 69 12.46 -2.43 -32.64
C ALA A 69 11.97 -2.57 -31.18
N ALA A 70 12.74 -2.12 -30.20
CA ALA A 70 12.33 -2.09 -28.79
C ALA A 70 11.15 -1.12 -28.54
N ASN A 71 11.11 0.03 -29.23
CA ASN A 71 9.97 0.96 -29.13
C ASN A 71 8.68 0.36 -29.73
N ILE A 72 8.78 -0.44 -30.79
CA ILE A 72 7.63 -1.17 -31.33
C ILE A 72 7.08 -2.14 -30.28
N LEU A 73 7.94 -2.88 -29.59
CA LEU A 73 7.52 -3.77 -28.50
C LEU A 73 6.86 -3.00 -27.36
N LYS A 74 7.40 -1.83 -26.97
CA LYS A 74 6.76 -0.95 -25.98
C LYS A 74 5.34 -0.56 -26.40
N SER A 75 5.14 -0.24 -27.68
CA SER A 75 3.80 0.04 -28.22
C SER A 75 2.90 -1.18 -28.21
N ASP A 76 3.42 -2.37 -28.49
CA ASP A 76 2.63 -3.59 -28.46
C ASP A 76 2.21 -3.94 -27.02
N THR A 77 3.09 -3.75 -26.02
CA THR A 77 2.75 -3.92 -24.60
C THR A 77 1.62 -2.99 -24.16
N ALA A 78 1.61 -1.73 -24.63
CA ALA A 78 0.51 -0.81 -24.37
C ALA A 78 -0.82 -1.34 -24.94
N LYS A 79 -0.79 -1.89 -26.17
CA LYS A 79 -1.96 -2.49 -26.82
C LYS A 79 -2.46 -3.76 -26.14
N ILE A 80 -1.56 -4.58 -25.59
CA ILE A 80 -1.93 -5.70 -24.72
C ILE A 80 -2.72 -5.18 -23.51
N GLY A 81 -2.24 -4.12 -22.87
CA GLY A 81 -2.94 -3.46 -21.77
C GLY A 81 -4.32 -2.93 -22.16
N GLU A 82 -4.44 -2.28 -23.32
CA GLU A 82 -5.72 -1.81 -23.87
C GLU A 82 -6.69 -2.97 -24.14
N ALA A 83 -6.22 -4.07 -24.73
CA ALA A 83 -7.06 -5.25 -25.00
C ALA A 83 -7.59 -5.88 -23.71
N LEU A 84 -6.75 -6.00 -22.68
CA LEU A 84 -7.16 -6.49 -21.35
C LEU A 84 -8.18 -5.56 -20.68
N GLN A 85 -7.96 -4.25 -20.73
CA GLN A 85 -8.90 -3.26 -20.19
C GLN A 85 -10.26 -3.32 -20.89
N ASN A 86 -10.25 -3.50 -22.21
CA ASN A 86 -11.44 -3.59 -23.03
C ASN A 86 -12.08 -4.99 -23.04
N ARG A 87 -11.51 -5.96 -22.31
CA ARG A 87 -11.99 -7.36 -22.24
C ARG A 87 -12.11 -8.03 -23.63
N ASP A 88 -11.23 -7.65 -24.56
CA ASP A 88 -11.25 -8.11 -25.94
C ASP A 88 -10.17 -9.16 -26.17
N LEU A 89 -10.54 -10.45 -26.07
CA LEU A 89 -9.62 -11.56 -26.26
C LEU A 89 -9.17 -11.68 -27.73
N VAL A 90 -10.00 -11.25 -28.69
CA VAL A 90 -9.64 -11.26 -30.11
C VAL A 90 -8.52 -10.25 -30.38
N ALA A 91 -8.65 -9.03 -29.84
CA ALA A 91 -7.62 -8.01 -29.93
C ALA A 91 -6.35 -8.41 -29.16
N LEU A 92 -6.50 -9.12 -28.04
CA LEU A 92 -5.40 -9.65 -27.25
C LEU A 92 -4.59 -10.67 -28.07
N ASP A 93 -5.21 -11.72 -28.61
CA ASP A 93 -4.51 -12.75 -29.40
C ASP A 93 -3.83 -12.14 -30.64
N ALA A 94 -4.53 -11.28 -31.38
CA ALA A 94 -3.96 -10.58 -32.54
C ALA A 94 -2.72 -9.76 -32.15
N THR A 95 -2.76 -9.08 -30.99
CA THR A 95 -1.62 -8.31 -30.48
C THR A 95 -0.50 -9.21 -30.02
N LEU A 96 -0.78 -10.31 -29.30
CA LEU A 96 0.22 -11.30 -28.86
C LEU A 96 0.96 -11.92 -30.04
N ASN A 97 0.23 -12.32 -31.10
CA ASN A 97 0.81 -12.84 -32.35
C ASN A 97 1.74 -11.82 -33.01
N LYS A 98 1.32 -10.55 -33.04
CA LYS A 98 2.15 -9.46 -33.56
C LYS A 98 3.41 -9.23 -32.69
N THR A 99 3.27 -9.21 -31.37
CA THR A 99 4.39 -9.06 -30.43
C THR A 99 5.39 -10.21 -30.58
N GLU A 100 4.91 -11.45 -30.74
CA GLU A 100 5.78 -12.61 -30.94
C GLU A 100 6.62 -12.47 -32.22
N ASN A 101 5.99 -12.04 -33.33
CA ASN A 101 6.70 -11.80 -34.59
C ASN A 101 7.69 -10.63 -34.48
N ASN A 102 7.36 -9.59 -33.73
CA ASN A 102 8.27 -8.48 -33.45
C ASN A 102 9.45 -8.91 -32.56
N LEU A 103 9.25 -9.81 -31.59
CA LEU A 103 10.33 -10.41 -30.80
C LEU A 103 11.25 -11.29 -31.66
N LYS A 104 10.68 -12.10 -32.57
CA LYS A 104 11.47 -12.89 -33.54
C LYS A 104 12.33 -11.97 -34.42
N SER A 105 11.73 -10.89 -34.91
CA SER A 105 12.42 -9.88 -35.73
C SER A 105 13.53 -9.18 -34.92
N LEU A 106 13.27 -8.83 -33.66
CA LEU A 106 14.25 -8.25 -32.77
C LEU A 106 15.43 -9.20 -32.52
N ARG A 107 15.14 -10.48 -32.25
CA ARG A 107 16.17 -11.52 -32.07
C ARG A 107 17.07 -11.63 -33.29
N GLN A 108 16.48 -11.69 -34.49
CA GLN A 108 17.23 -11.78 -35.74
C GLN A 108 18.07 -10.52 -35.98
N GLN A 109 17.48 -9.32 -35.85
CA GLN A 109 18.21 -8.07 -36.02
C GLN A 109 19.36 -7.92 -35.04
N ARG A 110 19.16 -8.35 -33.78
CA ARG A 110 20.22 -8.40 -32.79
C ARG A 110 21.34 -9.35 -33.21
N GLU A 111 21.02 -10.53 -33.70
CA GLU A 111 22.01 -11.50 -34.20
C GLU A 111 22.83 -10.92 -35.36
N ASP A 112 22.16 -10.36 -36.36
CA ASP A 112 22.79 -9.78 -37.54
C ASP A 112 23.69 -8.59 -37.19
N SER A 113 23.29 -7.82 -36.17
CA SER A 113 23.96 -6.58 -35.75
C SER A 113 25.10 -6.81 -34.75
N PHE A 114 24.88 -7.71 -33.80
CA PHE A 114 25.70 -7.86 -32.60
C PHE A 114 26.12 -9.30 -32.32
N GLY A 115 25.88 -10.25 -33.25
CA GLY A 115 26.33 -11.64 -33.09
C GLY A 115 27.84 -11.77 -32.88
N TRP A 116 28.62 -10.83 -33.41
CA TRP A 116 30.07 -10.73 -33.17
C TRP A 116 30.42 -10.52 -31.68
N ALA A 117 29.53 -9.96 -30.88
CA ALA A 117 29.77 -9.66 -29.46
C ALA A 117 29.69 -10.90 -28.56
N LYS A 118 29.13 -12.02 -29.06
CA LYS A 118 28.86 -13.23 -28.28
C LYS A 118 30.09 -13.78 -27.55
N ASP A 119 31.24 -13.77 -28.20
CA ASP A 119 32.50 -14.33 -27.67
C ASP A 119 33.49 -13.24 -27.20
N GLN A 120 33.09 -11.96 -27.23
CA GLN A 120 33.98 -10.84 -26.95
C GLN A 120 33.89 -10.41 -25.49
N LYS A 121 34.97 -10.66 -24.73
CA LYS A 121 35.06 -10.27 -23.31
C LYS A 121 35.41 -8.79 -23.09
N LEU A 122 35.81 -8.08 -24.15
CA LEU A 122 36.20 -6.68 -24.05
C LEU A 122 35.02 -5.83 -23.57
N PHE A 123 35.22 -5.06 -22.51
CA PHE A 123 34.19 -4.22 -21.87
C PHE A 123 32.89 -4.98 -21.48
N ARG A 124 32.98 -6.29 -21.21
CA ARG A 124 31.82 -7.15 -20.83
C ARG A 124 30.70 -7.20 -21.89
N ILE A 125 30.99 -6.91 -23.16
CA ILE A 125 29.97 -6.80 -24.21
C ILE A 125 29.22 -8.12 -24.47
N ASN A 126 29.91 -9.27 -24.31
CA ASN A 126 29.31 -10.60 -24.34
C ASN A 126 28.20 -10.78 -23.28
N GLU A 127 28.33 -10.16 -22.11
CA GLU A 127 27.33 -10.25 -21.06
C GLU A 127 26.07 -9.45 -21.40
N TYR A 128 26.19 -8.27 -22.01
CA TYR A 128 25.02 -7.50 -22.47
C TYR A 128 24.32 -8.21 -23.63
N TYR A 129 25.08 -8.85 -24.51
CA TYR A 129 24.51 -9.69 -25.56
C TYR A 129 23.75 -10.87 -24.96
N ALA A 130 24.30 -11.58 -23.98
CA ALA A 130 23.62 -12.66 -23.27
C ALA A 130 22.34 -12.19 -22.55
N ASP A 131 22.38 -11.05 -21.86
CA ASP A 131 21.20 -10.47 -21.20
C ASP A 131 20.11 -10.12 -22.19
N SER A 132 20.46 -9.61 -23.38
CA SER A 132 19.46 -9.32 -24.42
C SER A 132 18.72 -10.57 -24.90
N GLU A 133 19.39 -11.74 -24.96
CA GLU A 133 18.73 -13.02 -25.24
C GLU A 133 17.81 -13.44 -24.10
N ARG A 134 18.22 -13.25 -22.84
CA ARG A 134 17.38 -13.50 -21.66
C ARG A 134 16.12 -12.66 -21.67
N PHE A 135 16.21 -11.36 -21.97
CA PHE A 135 15.04 -10.48 -22.09
C PHE A 135 14.09 -10.92 -23.22
N ILE A 136 14.63 -11.37 -24.35
CA ILE A 136 13.84 -11.87 -25.47
C ILE A 136 13.15 -13.19 -25.09
N ASN A 137 13.87 -14.13 -24.46
CA ASN A 137 13.28 -15.37 -23.93
C ASN A 137 12.17 -15.10 -22.93
N ALA A 138 12.42 -14.19 -21.98
CA ALA A 138 11.42 -13.72 -21.02
C ALA A 138 10.18 -13.16 -21.74
N GLY A 139 10.36 -12.39 -22.81
CA GLY A 139 9.26 -11.90 -23.65
C GLY A 139 8.44 -13.02 -24.31
N PHE A 140 9.10 -14.06 -24.85
CA PHE A 140 8.40 -15.22 -25.40
C PHE A 140 7.63 -16.00 -24.33
N TYR A 141 8.25 -16.24 -23.17
CA TYR A 141 7.57 -16.92 -22.06
C TYR A 141 6.40 -16.10 -21.50
N ALA A 142 6.49 -14.76 -21.49
CA ALA A 142 5.39 -13.89 -21.10
C ALA A 142 4.21 -13.97 -22.09
N ILE A 143 4.48 -14.01 -23.40
CA ILE A 143 3.44 -14.22 -24.42
C ILE A 143 2.79 -15.59 -24.24
N ASP A 144 3.59 -16.64 -24.03
CA ASP A 144 3.06 -17.98 -23.75
C ASP A 144 2.20 -18.00 -22.48
N ALA A 145 2.62 -17.32 -21.41
CA ALA A 145 1.85 -17.21 -20.18
C ALA A 145 0.50 -16.54 -20.43
N MET A 146 0.45 -15.45 -21.21
CA MET A 146 -0.79 -14.78 -21.58
C MET A 146 -1.72 -15.68 -22.40
N ARG A 147 -1.18 -16.50 -23.31
CA ARG A 147 -1.96 -17.49 -24.04
C ARG A 147 -2.50 -18.61 -23.14
N GLU A 148 -1.74 -19.03 -22.14
CA GLU A 148 -2.26 -19.97 -21.14
C GLU A 148 -3.39 -19.33 -20.33
N VAL A 149 -3.27 -18.05 -19.94
CA VAL A 149 -4.37 -17.31 -19.29
C VAL A 149 -5.61 -17.27 -20.18
N GLU A 150 -5.43 -16.98 -21.47
CA GLU A 150 -6.53 -16.99 -22.44
C GLU A 150 -7.24 -18.35 -22.48
N LYS A 151 -6.50 -19.47 -22.54
CA LYS A 151 -7.08 -20.82 -22.50
C LYS A 151 -7.84 -21.10 -21.20
N VAL A 152 -7.34 -20.62 -20.07
CA VAL A 152 -7.96 -20.79 -18.75
C VAL A 152 -9.28 -20.01 -18.67
N VAL A 153 -9.32 -18.82 -19.25
CA VAL A 153 -10.46 -17.91 -19.12
C VAL A 153 -11.50 -18.12 -20.23
N LEU A 154 -11.11 -18.62 -21.40
CA LEU A 154 -11.99 -18.82 -22.56
C LEU A 154 -13.25 -19.66 -22.27
N PRO A 155 -13.19 -20.80 -21.53
CA PRO A 155 -14.38 -21.56 -21.16
C PRO A 155 -15.40 -20.76 -20.34
N PHE A 156 -14.96 -19.64 -19.77
CA PHE A 156 -15.74 -18.77 -18.91
C PHE A 156 -15.92 -17.36 -19.47
N ALA A 157 -15.60 -17.15 -20.76
CA ALA A 157 -15.66 -15.84 -21.39
C ALA A 157 -17.04 -15.18 -21.24
N ASP A 158 -18.11 -15.96 -21.38
CA ASP A 158 -19.48 -15.48 -21.18
C ASP A 158 -19.71 -15.03 -19.73
N ALA A 159 -19.23 -15.78 -18.74
CA ALA A 159 -19.32 -15.44 -17.32
C ALA A 159 -18.53 -14.17 -16.97
N ALA A 160 -17.35 -14.01 -17.58
CA ALA A 160 -16.45 -12.89 -17.39
C ALA A 160 -16.80 -11.65 -18.25
N GLY A 161 -17.78 -11.75 -19.15
CA GLY A 161 -18.17 -10.68 -20.07
C GLY A 161 -17.05 -10.31 -21.04
N LEU A 162 -16.34 -11.32 -21.56
CA LEU A 162 -15.24 -11.15 -22.52
C LEU A 162 -15.76 -11.27 -23.94
N LYS A 163 -15.21 -10.44 -24.83
CA LYS A 163 -15.46 -10.54 -26.26
C LYS A 163 -14.55 -11.62 -26.86
N ILE A 164 -15.17 -12.64 -27.45
CA ILE A 164 -14.50 -13.83 -28.01
C ILE A 164 -14.65 -13.97 -29.53
N SER A 165 -15.52 -13.19 -30.15
CA SER A 165 -15.64 -13.13 -31.61
C SER A 165 -15.69 -11.69 -32.14
N ALA A 166 -15.28 -11.51 -33.39
CA ALA A 166 -15.14 -10.19 -34.00
C ALA A 166 -16.48 -9.49 -34.26
N ASP A 167 -17.54 -10.28 -34.41
CA ASP A 167 -18.93 -9.89 -34.64
C ASP A 167 -19.76 -9.71 -33.36
N GLN A 168 -19.22 -10.12 -32.21
CA GLN A 168 -19.84 -9.91 -30.91
C GLN A 168 -19.62 -8.45 -30.48
N GLU A 169 -20.71 -7.69 -30.35
CA GLU A 169 -20.67 -6.43 -29.60
C GLU A 169 -20.23 -6.75 -28.16
N VAL A 170 -19.37 -5.90 -27.56
CA VAL A 170 -18.94 -6.07 -26.17
C VAL A 170 -20.20 -6.29 -25.33
N PRO A 171 -20.36 -7.40 -24.60
CA PRO A 171 -21.63 -7.74 -23.96
C PRO A 171 -22.14 -6.57 -23.13
N GLU A 172 -23.11 -5.83 -23.66
CA GLU A 172 -23.99 -5.00 -22.86
C GLU A 172 -25.07 -5.94 -22.33
N GLU A 173 -25.50 -5.73 -21.08
CA GLU A 173 -26.60 -6.48 -20.43
C GLU A 173 -26.25 -7.79 -19.68
N ARG A 174 -25.22 -7.78 -18.83
CA ARG A 174 -25.39 -8.38 -17.50
C ARG A 174 -25.31 -7.29 -16.46
N GLY A 175 -26.22 -7.32 -15.48
CA GLY A 175 -26.07 -6.47 -14.31
C GLY A 175 -24.69 -6.73 -13.72
N LEU A 176 -23.95 -5.67 -13.33
CA LEU A 176 -22.59 -5.79 -12.78
C LEU A 176 -22.50 -6.88 -11.69
N MET A 177 -23.57 -7.04 -10.92
CA MET A 177 -23.71 -8.05 -9.88
C MET A 177 -23.75 -9.49 -10.45
N GLU A 178 -24.52 -9.75 -11.51
CA GLU A 178 -24.60 -11.08 -12.13
C GLU A 178 -23.28 -11.46 -12.80
N ALA A 179 -22.60 -10.50 -13.43
CA ALA A 179 -21.26 -10.71 -13.98
C ALA A 179 -20.23 -11.00 -12.88
N PHE A 180 -20.29 -10.26 -11.77
CA PHE A 180 -19.43 -10.49 -10.61
C PHE A 180 -19.66 -11.87 -9.98
N GLN A 181 -20.92 -12.28 -9.80
CA GLN A 181 -21.25 -13.62 -9.31
C GLN A 181 -20.78 -14.72 -10.24
N GLY A 182 -21.03 -14.56 -11.55
CA GLY A 182 -20.54 -15.48 -12.58
C GLY A 182 -19.03 -15.66 -12.48
N TRP A 183 -18.30 -14.54 -12.41
CA TRP A 183 -16.84 -14.54 -12.23
C TRP A 183 -16.37 -15.20 -10.93
N ILE A 184 -17.02 -14.93 -9.80
CA ILE A 184 -16.62 -15.57 -8.52
C ILE A 184 -16.86 -17.08 -8.57
N SER A 185 -17.97 -17.52 -9.16
CA SER A 185 -18.37 -18.93 -9.16
C SER A 185 -17.39 -19.84 -9.90
N ILE A 186 -16.63 -19.29 -10.85
CA ILE A 186 -15.68 -20.02 -11.70
C ILE A 186 -14.23 -19.88 -11.23
N MET A 187 -13.95 -19.04 -10.24
CA MET A 187 -12.59 -18.81 -9.75
C MET A 187 -11.89 -20.12 -9.29
N PRO A 188 -12.56 -21.08 -8.64
CA PRO A 188 -11.93 -22.35 -8.26
C PRO A 188 -11.47 -23.17 -9.48
N GLU A 189 -12.27 -23.20 -10.55
CA GLU A 189 -11.92 -23.88 -11.80
C GLU A 189 -10.76 -23.18 -12.51
N VAL A 190 -10.78 -21.84 -12.53
CA VAL A 190 -9.65 -21.02 -13.02
C VAL A 190 -8.39 -21.38 -12.23
N ALA A 191 -8.46 -21.40 -10.90
CA ALA A 191 -7.35 -21.78 -10.02
C ALA A 191 -6.81 -23.18 -10.38
N GLY A 192 -7.70 -24.16 -10.63
CA GLY A 192 -7.34 -25.51 -11.03
C GLY A 192 -6.55 -25.61 -12.33
N GLN A 193 -6.71 -24.65 -13.24
CA GLN A 193 -6.02 -24.61 -14.53
C GLN A 193 -4.80 -23.66 -14.56
N MET A 194 -4.52 -22.96 -13.46
CA MET A 194 -3.41 -22.01 -13.39
C MET A 194 -2.02 -22.65 -13.47
N ASP A 195 -1.86 -23.95 -13.27
CA ASP A 195 -0.54 -24.60 -13.23
C ASP A 195 0.26 -24.37 -14.52
N GLY A 196 -0.42 -24.34 -15.68
CA GLY A 196 0.19 -23.99 -16.96
C GLY A 196 0.69 -22.54 -17.00
N VAL A 197 -0.12 -21.59 -16.51
CA VAL A 197 0.25 -20.17 -16.41
C VAL A 197 1.44 -19.99 -15.48
N ILE A 198 1.39 -20.57 -14.28
CA ILE A 198 2.44 -20.49 -13.27
C ILE A 198 3.76 -21.02 -13.83
N ALA A 199 3.75 -22.18 -14.49
CA ALA A 199 4.95 -22.75 -15.10
C ALA A 199 5.57 -21.85 -16.19
N LYS A 200 4.75 -21.09 -16.93
CA LYS A 200 5.26 -20.14 -17.94
C LYS A 200 5.82 -18.88 -17.30
N VAL A 201 5.15 -18.34 -16.28
CA VAL A 201 5.63 -17.16 -15.54
C VAL A 201 6.93 -17.47 -14.79
N SER A 202 7.06 -18.65 -14.19
CA SER A 202 8.30 -19.11 -13.54
C SER A 202 9.51 -19.04 -14.48
N LYS A 203 9.34 -19.49 -15.73
CA LYS A 203 10.40 -19.41 -16.76
C LYS A 203 10.81 -17.97 -17.09
N VAL A 204 9.90 -17.01 -16.99
CA VAL A 204 10.23 -15.59 -17.12
C VAL A 204 11.18 -15.17 -15.99
N GLY A 205 10.86 -15.55 -14.75
CA GLY A 205 11.72 -15.31 -13.59
C GLY A 205 13.11 -15.95 -13.72
N ASP A 206 13.18 -17.21 -14.15
CA ASP A 206 14.42 -17.96 -14.35
C ASP A 206 15.37 -17.30 -15.37
N GLU A 207 14.83 -16.75 -16.46
CA GLU A 207 15.62 -16.04 -17.46
C GLU A 207 16.21 -14.74 -16.91
N LEU A 208 15.45 -14.02 -16.09
CA LEU A 208 15.81 -12.70 -15.57
C LEU A 208 16.71 -12.77 -14.32
N LYS A 209 16.65 -13.85 -13.54
CA LYS A 209 17.38 -14.01 -12.27
C LYS A 209 18.90 -13.81 -12.40
N PRO A 210 19.59 -14.32 -13.44
CA PRO A 210 21.05 -14.18 -13.57
C PRO A 210 21.52 -12.78 -14.03
N ILE A 211 20.61 -11.87 -14.35
CA ILE A 211 20.97 -10.52 -14.83
C ILE A 211 21.58 -9.69 -13.70
N GLU A 212 22.81 -9.24 -13.88
CA GLU A 212 23.49 -8.31 -12.96
C GLU A 212 23.06 -6.87 -13.25
N VAL A 213 22.26 -6.27 -12.36
CA VAL A 213 21.72 -4.91 -12.56
C VAL A 213 22.77 -3.80 -12.47
N GLU A 214 23.84 -4.00 -11.71
CA GLU A 214 24.88 -2.99 -11.47
C GLU A 214 25.68 -2.62 -12.72
N LYS A 215 25.69 -3.47 -13.74
CA LYS A 215 26.36 -3.16 -15.02
C LYS A 215 25.55 -2.19 -15.90
N TYR A 216 24.29 -1.91 -15.56
CA TYR A 216 23.46 -0.95 -16.30
C TYR A 216 23.61 0.46 -15.73
N PRO A 217 23.56 1.52 -16.57
CA PRO A 217 23.58 2.90 -16.09
C PRO A 217 22.30 3.24 -15.31
N GLU A 218 22.40 4.18 -14.36
CA GLU A 218 21.25 4.68 -13.60
C GLU A 218 20.15 5.19 -14.52
N SER A 219 20.53 6.04 -15.47
CA SER A 219 19.63 6.55 -16.49
C SER A 219 20.30 6.64 -17.86
N PHE A 220 19.48 6.60 -18.90
CA PHE A 220 19.86 6.88 -20.27
C PHE A 220 18.79 7.75 -20.92
N ARG A 221 19.17 8.94 -21.40
CA ARG A 221 18.25 9.92 -22.02
C ARG A 221 17.00 10.21 -21.18
N GLY A 222 17.16 10.37 -19.87
CA GLY A 222 16.07 10.64 -18.93
C GLY A 222 15.20 9.43 -18.57
N THR A 223 15.53 8.23 -19.07
CA THR A 223 14.85 6.99 -18.66
C THR A 223 15.68 6.29 -17.58
N PRO A 224 15.12 5.94 -16.41
CA PRO A 224 15.83 5.24 -15.35
C PRO A 224 15.99 3.74 -15.70
N ILE A 225 17.10 3.37 -16.35
CA ILE A 225 17.30 2.02 -16.88
C ILE A 225 17.48 1.00 -15.77
N ARG A 226 18.39 1.27 -14.83
CA ARG A 226 18.70 0.33 -13.74
C ARG A 226 17.48 0.03 -12.89
N GLU A 227 16.75 1.06 -12.48
CA GLU A 227 15.54 0.92 -11.67
C GLU A 227 14.45 0.12 -12.41
N ASN A 228 14.24 0.36 -13.71
CA ASN A 228 13.28 -0.41 -14.50
C ASN A 228 13.66 -1.89 -14.59
N ILE A 229 14.95 -2.22 -14.75
CA ILE A 229 15.41 -3.61 -14.79
C ILE A 229 15.25 -4.24 -13.41
N ILE A 230 15.61 -3.53 -12.32
CA ILE A 230 15.37 -3.99 -10.96
C ILE A 230 13.89 -4.29 -10.76
N PHE A 231 13.00 -3.36 -11.14
CA PHE A 231 11.57 -3.53 -11.00
C PHE A 231 11.06 -4.77 -11.74
N VAL A 232 11.41 -4.93 -13.02
CA VAL A 232 10.97 -6.08 -13.83
C VAL A 232 11.54 -7.38 -13.28
N LYS A 233 12.83 -7.40 -12.95
CA LYS A 233 13.52 -8.57 -12.38
C LYS A 233 12.90 -8.96 -11.04
N ASP A 234 12.77 -8.05 -10.10
CA ASP A 234 12.26 -8.34 -8.76
C ASP A 234 10.78 -8.73 -8.77
N THR A 235 9.98 -8.15 -9.67
CA THR A 235 8.56 -8.49 -9.80
C THR A 235 8.39 -9.91 -10.37
N LEU A 236 9.09 -10.23 -11.45
CA LEU A 236 8.89 -11.49 -12.17
C LEU A 236 9.68 -12.66 -11.57
N SER A 237 10.84 -12.41 -10.97
CA SER A 237 11.62 -13.47 -10.28
C SER A 237 10.98 -13.93 -8.97
N LYS A 238 10.08 -13.14 -8.39
CA LYS A 238 9.27 -13.50 -7.22
C LYS A 238 7.89 -14.05 -7.58
N ALA A 239 7.59 -14.19 -8.88
CA ALA A 239 6.27 -14.67 -9.29
C ALA A 239 5.99 -16.09 -8.77
N ASP A 240 7.02 -16.93 -8.61
CA ASP A 240 6.90 -18.26 -8.02
C ASP A 240 6.49 -18.24 -6.54
N ASP A 241 6.80 -17.15 -5.82
CA ASP A 241 6.37 -16.97 -4.44
C ASP A 241 4.89 -16.58 -4.36
N TYR A 242 4.39 -15.80 -5.33
CA TYR A 242 3.02 -15.27 -5.35
C TYR A 242 2.01 -16.16 -6.09
N ALA A 243 2.46 -16.96 -7.05
CA ALA A 243 1.61 -17.80 -7.88
C ALA A 243 0.77 -18.82 -7.06
N PRO A 244 1.35 -19.56 -6.10
CA PRO A 244 0.59 -20.45 -5.22
C PRO A 244 -0.45 -19.68 -4.39
N ASP A 245 -0.08 -18.49 -3.89
CA ASP A 245 -0.98 -17.64 -3.10
C ASP A 245 -2.15 -17.13 -3.94
N LEU A 246 -1.92 -16.76 -5.21
CA LEU A 246 -2.97 -16.34 -6.13
C LEU A 246 -3.95 -17.50 -6.42
N LYS A 247 -3.42 -18.70 -6.67
CA LYS A 247 -4.23 -19.92 -6.84
C LYS A 247 -5.06 -20.20 -5.58
N GLN A 248 -4.45 -20.06 -4.41
CA GLN A 248 -5.13 -20.20 -3.12
C GLN A 248 -6.20 -19.12 -2.95
N ALA A 249 -5.92 -17.85 -3.26
CA ALA A 249 -6.84 -16.73 -3.17
C ALA A 249 -8.10 -16.96 -4.03
N LEU A 250 -7.93 -17.42 -5.27
CA LEU A 250 -9.04 -17.75 -6.18
C LEU A 250 -9.92 -18.90 -5.67
N THR A 251 -9.36 -19.79 -4.85
CA THR A 251 -10.12 -20.88 -4.22
C THR A 251 -10.83 -20.41 -2.95
N ILE A 252 -10.19 -19.54 -2.18
CA ILE A 252 -10.67 -19.04 -0.88
C ILE A 252 -11.75 -17.97 -1.04
N PHE A 253 -11.52 -17.01 -1.94
CA PHE A 253 -12.36 -15.82 -2.10
C PHE A 253 -13.85 -16.17 -2.34
N PRO A 254 -14.21 -17.15 -3.19
CA PRO A 254 -15.58 -17.62 -3.33
C PRO A 254 -16.17 -18.14 -2.01
N ARG A 255 -15.41 -18.90 -1.23
CA ARG A 255 -15.86 -19.44 0.07
C ARG A 255 -16.11 -18.32 1.09
N VAL A 256 -15.28 -17.28 1.11
CA VAL A 256 -15.49 -16.08 1.96
C VAL A 256 -16.77 -15.36 1.54
N LEU A 257 -17.09 -15.32 0.25
CA LEU A 257 -18.31 -14.71 -0.28
C LEU A 257 -19.54 -15.64 -0.24
N ALA A 258 -19.49 -16.74 0.51
CA ALA A 258 -20.57 -17.72 0.62
C ALA A 258 -21.00 -18.34 -0.72
N VAL A 259 -20.09 -18.48 -1.68
CA VAL A 259 -20.30 -19.25 -2.92
C VAL A 259 -19.94 -20.70 -2.66
N GLY A 260 -20.86 -21.63 -2.97
CA GLY A 260 -20.67 -23.06 -2.72
C GLY A 260 -20.62 -23.44 -1.23
N THR A 261 -20.99 -22.52 -0.33
CA THR A 261 -21.05 -22.73 1.12
C THR A 261 -22.35 -22.14 1.68
N PRO A 262 -22.76 -22.48 2.92
CA PRO A 262 -23.93 -21.86 3.54
C PRO A 262 -23.80 -20.34 3.64
N THR A 263 -24.93 -19.65 3.73
CA THR A 263 -25.00 -18.20 4.00
C THR A 263 -24.14 -17.83 5.20
N LYS A 264 -23.31 -16.79 5.03
CA LYS A 264 -22.44 -16.27 6.09
C LYS A 264 -22.92 -14.89 6.54
N ARG A 265 -22.71 -14.54 7.81
CA ARG A 265 -22.93 -13.19 8.34
C ARG A 265 -21.60 -12.55 8.69
N TYR A 266 -21.32 -11.38 8.15
CA TYR A 266 -20.13 -10.61 8.52
C TYR A 266 -20.50 -9.38 9.34
N MET A 267 -19.55 -8.95 10.17
CA MET A 267 -19.59 -7.69 10.89
C MET A 267 -18.64 -6.69 10.26
N ILE A 268 -19.06 -5.43 10.15
CA ILE A 268 -18.17 -4.29 9.97
C ILE A 268 -18.19 -3.46 11.24
N ILE A 269 -17.03 -3.26 11.87
CA ILE A 269 -16.84 -2.33 12.98
C ILE A 269 -16.29 -1.03 12.41
N MET A 270 -16.97 0.08 12.71
CA MET A 270 -16.51 1.41 12.36
C MET A 270 -15.73 2.01 13.54
N GLN A 271 -14.54 2.49 13.25
CA GLN A 271 -13.60 3.06 14.20
C GLN A 271 -13.39 4.55 13.92
N ASN A 272 -13.29 5.35 14.98
CA ASN A 272 -12.94 6.75 14.87
C ASN A 272 -11.46 6.95 15.23
N ASP A 273 -10.61 7.08 14.21
CA ASP A 273 -9.16 7.31 14.36
C ASP A 273 -8.82 8.69 14.94
N LYS A 274 -9.78 9.62 15.00
CA LYS A 274 -9.63 10.92 15.69
C LYS A 274 -9.68 10.77 17.20
N GLU A 275 -10.20 9.65 17.68
CA GLU A 275 -10.09 9.17 19.05
C GLU A 275 -9.31 7.84 19.05
N ILE A 276 -8.00 7.93 18.81
CA ILE A 276 -7.18 6.76 18.46
C ILE A 276 -7.24 5.69 19.56
N ARG A 277 -7.34 4.43 19.12
CA ARG A 277 -7.20 3.23 19.94
C ARG A 277 -6.23 2.27 19.24
N PRO A 278 -5.69 1.27 19.95
CA PRO A 278 -4.67 0.36 19.42
C PRO A 278 -5.00 -0.29 18.07
N THR A 279 -6.27 -0.63 17.82
CA THR A 279 -6.72 -1.27 16.58
C THR A 279 -7.21 -0.30 15.50
N GLY A 280 -7.00 1.01 15.63
CA GLY A 280 -7.37 1.97 14.57
C GLY A 280 -8.26 3.12 15.02
N GLY A 281 -8.95 3.02 16.15
CA GLY A 281 -9.81 4.10 16.64
C GLY A 281 -10.88 3.61 17.61
N PHE A 282 -11.56 4.54 18.28
CA PHE A 282 -12.68 4.20 19.15
C PHE A 282 -13.79 3.50 18.35
N MET A 283 -14.28 2.35 18.83
CA MET A 283 -15.31 1.58 18.13
C MET A 283 -16.68 2.26 18.33
N THR A 284 -17.15 3.00 17.35
CA THR A 284 -18.37 3.81 17.46
C THR A 284 -19.62 2.99 17.18
N ASN A 285 -19.57 2.18 16.12
CA ASN A 285 -20.72 1.46 15.61
C ASN A 285 -20.27 0.13 15.01
N TYR A 286 -21.22 -0.78 14.87
CA TYR A 286 -21.05 -1.96 14.03
C TYR A 286 -22.27 -2.17 13.13
N ALA A 287 -22.04 -2.74 11.97
CA ALA A 287 -23.06 -3.27 11.10
C ALA A 287 -22.87 -4.77 10.93
N THR A 288 -23.96 -5.51 10.75
CA THR A 288 -23.90 -6.91 10.30
C THR A 288 -24.73 -7.08 9.05
N PHE A 289 -24.25 -7.93 8.14
CA PHE A 289 -24.93 -8.25 6.90
C PHE A 289 -24.73 -9.72 6.58
N LYS A 290 -25.71 -10.31 5.92
CA LYS A 290 -25.58 -11.67 5.36
C LYS A 290 -25.10 -11.61 3.92
N ILE A 291 -24.35 -12.63 3.53
CA ILE A 291 -23.96 -12.88 2.15
C ILE A 291 -24.31 -14.32 1.77
N THR A 292 -24.90 -14.48 0.59
CA THR A 292 -25.24 -15.78 -0.01
C THR A 292 -24.86 -15.77 -1.47
N ASN A 293 -24.02 -16.72 -1.91
CA ASN A 293 -23.56 -16.82 -3.29
C ASN A 293 -23.02 -15.50 -3.86
N GLY A 294 -22.24 -14.75 -3.08
CA GLY A 294 -21.67 -13.46 -3.47
C GLY A 294 -22.63 -12.27 -3.38
N LEU A 295 -23.89 -12.46 -2.97
CA LEU A 295 -24.89 -11.40 -2.85
C LEU A 295 -25.15 -11.01 -1.42
N LEU A 296 -25.20 -9.70 -1.18
CA LEU A 296 -25.71 -9.15 0.06
C LEU A 296 -27.20 -9.48 0.21
N ASP A 297 -27.55 -10.07 1.35
CA ASP A 297 -28.93 -10.26 1.75
C ASP A 297 -29.52 -8.95 2.29
N SER A 298 -30.85 -8.84 2.26
CA SER A 298 -31.62 -7.80 2.91
C SER A 298 -31.46 -7.74 4.45
N ASP A 299 -31.01 -8.81 5.10
CA ASP A 299 -30.73 -8.90 6.54
C ASP A 299 -29.47 -8.10 6.91
N PHE A 300 -29.63 -6.77 6.90
CA PHE A 300 -28.65 -5.77 7.31
C PHE A 300 -29.10 -5.10 8.62
N THR A 301 -28.19 -5.03 9.59
CA THR A 301 -28.43 -4.36 10.87
C THR A 301 -27.29 -3.40 11.16
N SER A 302 -27.58 -2.18 11.61
CA SER A 302 -26.56 -1.25 12.11
C SER A 302 -26.93 -0.76 13.50
N LYS A 303 -25.96 -0.84 14.42
CA LYS A 303 -26.13 -0.55 15.83
C LYS A 303 -24.99 0.32 16.34
N ASP A 304 -25.29 1.03 17.40
CA ASP A 304 -24.30 1.72 18.21
C ASP A 304 -23.48 0.68 19.00
N MET A 305 -22.17 0.87 19.14
CA MET A 305 -21.32 -0.10 19.86
C MET A 305 -21.77 -0.29 21.30
N TYR A 306 -22.31 0.77 21.93
CA TYR A 306 -22.85 0.73 23.29
C TYR A 306 -24.06 -0.23 23.42
N SER A 307 -24.70 -0.63 22.31
CA SER A 307 -25.82 -1.57 22.38
C SER A 307 -25.44 -2.96 22.90
N VAL A 308 -24.17 -3.38 22.72
CA VAL A 308 -23.65 -4.61 23.33
C VAL A 308 -23.57 -4.43 24.85
N ASP A 309 -22.98 -3.32 25.30
CA ASP A 309 -22.84 -2.99 26.72
C ASP A 309 -24.21 -2.87 27.42
N LEU A 310 -25.16 -2.15 26.83
CA LEU A 310 -26.53 -2.00 27.33
C LEU A 310 -27.26 -3.34 27.46
N THR A 311 -26.94 -4.32 26.60
CA THR A 311 -27.50 -5.67 26.71
C THR A 311 -26.88 -6.41 27.89
N LEU A 312 -25.57 -6.24 28.10
CA LEU A 312 -24.82 -6.86 29.20
C LEU A 312 -25.13 -6.21 30.57
N ASP A 313 -25.53 -4.94 30.60
CA ASP A 313 -25.98 -4.25 31.83
C ASP A 313 -27.14 -5.00 32.51
N LEU A 314 -27.95 -5.75 31.76
CA LEU A 314 -29.05 -6.57 32.28
C LEU A 314 -28.59 -7.67 33.25
N ILE A 315 -27.32 -8.09 33.17
CA ILE A 315 -26.75 -9.12 34.04
C ILE A 315 -25.64 -8.60 34.95
N ASP A 316 -25.33 -7.30 34.91
CA ASP A 316 -24.20 -6.68 35.63
C ASP A 316 -24.27 -6.87 37.15
N ALA A 317 -25.48 -6.87 37.73
CA ALA A 317 -25.67 -7.13 39.15
C ALA A 317 -25.41 -8.60 39.56
N THR A 318 -25.26 -9.52 38.61
CA THR A 318 -25.19 -10.98 38.85
C THR A 318 -24.00 -11.67 38.19
N TYR A 319 -23.28 -10.98 37.31
CA TYR A 319 -22.15 -11.51 36.56
C TYR A 319 -20.90 -10.69 36.87
N ASP A 320 -19.83 -11.37 37.26
CA ASP A 320 -18.53 -10.75 37.54
C ASP A 320 -17.76 -10.55 36.22
N PHE A 321 -17.80 -9.32 35.70
CA PHE A 321 -17.06 -8.97 34.49
C PHE A 321 -15.56 -8.81 34.80
N PRO A 322 -14.67 -9.21 33.87
CA PRO A 322 -13.24 -8.94 34.00
C PRO A 322 -12.96 -7.47 34.29
N ASP A 323 -11.97 -7.23 35.15
CA ASP A 323 -11.47 -5.89 35.42
C ASP A 323 -10.99 -5.21 34.12
N PRO A 324 -11.22 -3.89 33.97
CA PRO A 324 -10.63 -3.16 32.86
C PRO A 324 -9.10 -3.15 32.99
N PRO A 325 -8.37 -3.04 31.86
CA PRO A 325 -6.94 -2.78 31.91
C PRO A 325 -6.64 -1.58 32.80
N ALA A 326 -5.60 -1.65 33.64
CA ALA A 326 -5.35 -0.65 34.70
C ALA A 326 -5.34 0.80 34.20
N ALA A 327 -4.82 1.05 32.99
CA ALA A 327 -4.85 2.36 32.35
C ALA A 327 -6.27 2.85 32.03
N TYR A 328 -7.19 1.96 31.63
CA TYR A 328 -8.57 2.31 31.33
C TYR A 328 -9.30 2.67 32.63
N SER A 329 -9.14 1.89 33.70
CA SER A 329 -9.72 2.21 35.02
C SER A 329 -9.18 3.54 35.54
N LYS A 330 -7.88 3.80 35.36
CA LYS A 330 -7.20 5.00 35.89
C LYS A 330 -7.50 6.27 35.12
N TYR A 331 -7.45 6.25 33.79
CA TYR A 331 -7.54 7.47 32.97
C TYR A 331 -8.90 7.66 32.30
N LEU A 332 -9.55 6.56 31.89
CA LEU A 332 -10.89 6.58 31.27
C LEU A 332 -12.01 6.45 32.32
N LEU A 333 -11.66 6.06 33.55
CA LEU A 333 -12.59 5.94 34.69
C LEU A 333 -13.74 4.98 34.44
N VAL A 334 -13.46 3.88 33.73
CA VAL A 334 -14.43 2.80 33.53
C VAL A 334 -14.46 1.86 34.72
N GLU A 335 -15.65 1.50 35.17
CA GLU A 335 -15.87 0.66 36.36
C GLU A 335 -15.73 -0.83 36.06
N ARG A 336 -15.98 -1.23 34.81
CA ARG A 336 -15.79 -2.60 34.29
C ARG A 336 -15.28 -2.55 32.85
N TRP A 337 -14.78 -3.67 32.33
CA TRP A 337 -14.35 -3.70 30.94
C TRP A 337 -15.55 -3.81 29.99
N TYR A 338 -15.78 -2.75 29.20
CA TYR A 338 -16.87 -2.68 28.23
C TYR A 338 -16.46 -3.22 26.86
N ALA A 339 -17.43 -3.75 26.10
CA ALA A 339 -17.23 -4.26 24.74
C ALA A 339 -16.66 -3.18 23.79
N ARG A 340 -17.09 -1.92 23.95
CA ARG A 340 -16.57 -0.78 23.17
C ARG A 340 -15.07 -0.50 23.38
N ASP A 341 -14.51 -0.98 24.48
CA ASP A 341 -13.12 -0.78 24.91
C ASP A 341 -12.26 -2.05 24.72
N MET A 342 -12.77 -3.06 23.99
CA MET A 342 -12.08 -4.34 23.75
C MET A 342 -11.05 -4.31 22.63
N ASN A 343 -10.69 -3.11 22.19
CA ASN A 343 -9.56 -2.89 21.28
C ASN A 343 -8.29 -2.46 22.01
N TYR A 344 -8.07 -3.01 23.21
CA TYR A 344 -6.90 -2.76 24.04
C TYR A 344 -5.59 -3.27 23.43
N SER A 345 -5.60 -4.46 22.82
CA SER A 345 -4.42 -5.02 22.16
C SER A 345 -4.25 -4.39 20.78
N PRO A 346 -3.02 -3.99 20.37
CA PRO A 346 -2.77 -3.58 18.99
C PRO A 346 -2.80 -4.76 18.02
N ASP A 347 -2.71 -6.01 18.51
CA ASP A 347 -3.06 -7.19 17.73
C ASP A 347 -4.59 -7.26 17.59
N PHE A 348 -5.06 -7.08 16.35
CA PHE A 348 -6.48 -6.97 16.04
C PHE A 348 -7.25 -8.24 16.32
N ILE A 349 -6.72 -9.41 15.97
CA ILE A 349 -7.41 -10.68 16.23
C ILE A 349 -7.55 -10.90 17.73
N THR A 350 -6.50 -10.64 18.52
CA THR A 350 -6.57 -10.74 19.99
C THR A 350 -7.66 -9.83 20.56
N SER A 351 -7.74 -8.59 20.08
CA SER A 351 -8.79 -7.65 20.49
C SER A 351 -10.19 -8.10 20.05
N MET A 352 -10.33 -8.61 18.82
CA MET A 352 -11.61 -9.07 18.30
C MET A 352 -12.10 -10.37 18.94
N ASP A 353 -11.20 -11.27 19.33
CA ASP A 353 -11.54 -12.44 20.13
C ASP A 353 -12.11 -12.03 21.50
N GLN A 354 -11.52 -11.02 22.13
CA GLN A 354 -12.03 -10.48 23.38
C GLN A 354 -13.41 -9.82 23.18
N PHE A 355 -13.57 -9.00 22.14
CA PHE A 355 -14.86 -8.42 21.77
C PHE A 355 -15.93 -9.50 21.51
N LEU A 356 -15.60 -10.56 20.77
CA LEU A 356 -16.51 -11.66 20.43
C LEU A 356 -17.01 -12.40 21.67
N ARG A 357 -16.21 -12.50 22.74
CA ARG A 357 -16.68 -13.08 24.02
C ARG A 357 -17.87 -12.30 24.56
N PHE A 358 -17.79 -10.98 24.57
CA PHE A 358 -18.84 -10.10 25.07
C PHE A 358 -20.02 -10.01 24.11
N TYR A 359 -19.74 -9.92 22.82
CA TYR A 359 -20.77 -9.96 21.77
C TYR A 359 -21.61 -11.24 21.81
N ASN A 360 -20.96 -12.41 21.93
CA ASN A 360 -21.65 -13.69 22.02
C ASN A 360 -22.44 -13.83 23.34
N MET A 361 -21.92 -13.27 24.43
CA MET A 361 -22.66 -13.21 25.70
C MET A 361 -23.93 -12.36 25.57
N ALA A 362 -23.83 -11.18 24.96
CA ALA A 362 -24.99 -10.35 24.63
C ALA A 362 -25.98 -11.08 23.70
N GLY A 363 -25.48 -11.87 22.75
CA GLY A 363 -26.28 -12.76 21.89
C GLY A 363 -27.08 -13.83 22.63
N ARG A 364 -26.59 -14.32 23.77
CA ARG A 364 -27.36 -15.26 24.61
C ARG A 364 -28.49 -14.58 25.37
N ILE A 365 -28.33 -13.31 25.72
CA ILE A 365 -29.32 -12.50 26.42
C ILE A 365 -30.38 -11.98 25.44
N ASN A 366 -29.95 -11.50 24.27
CA ASN A 366 -30.82 -10.94 23.24
C ASN A 366 -30.51 -11.53 21.84
N PRO A 367 -30.91 -12.80 21.59
CA PRO A 367 -30.59 -13.50 20.34
C PRO A 367 -31.32 -12.96 19.11
N VAL A 368 -32.36 -12.14 19.31
CA VAL A 368 -33.11 -11.50 18.22
C VAL A 368 -32.28 -10.36 17.61
N GLU A 369 -31.63 -9.58 18.46
CA GLU A 369 -30.90 -8.37 18.08
C GLU A 369 -29.40 -8.62 17.83
N VAL A 370 -28.80 -9.58 18.52
CA VAL A 370 -27.37 -9.90 18.47
C VAL A 370 -27.19 -11.30 17.90
N LYS A 371 -26.80 -11.37 16.63
CA LYS A 371 -26.72 -12.61 15.84
C LYS A 371 -25.26 -13.02 15.64
N PRO A 372 -24.95 -14.34 15.62
CA PRO A 372 -23.58 -14.80 15.39
C PRO A 372 -23.05 -14.37 14.01
N VAL A 373 -21.74 -14.21 13.92
CA VAL A 373 -21.02 -13.78 12.71
C VAL A 373 -19.94 -14.80 12.35
N ASP A 374 -19.45 -14.74 11.11
CA ASP A 374 -18.42 -15.58 10.50
C ASP A 374 -17.11 -14.82 10.24
N GLY A 375 -17.08 -13.54 10.62
CA GLY A 375 -15.91 -12.67 10.54
C GLY A 375 -16.25 -11.21 10.84
N ILE A 376 -15.19 -10.45 11.08
CA ILE A 376 -15.19 -9.03 11.43
C ILE A 376 -14.23 -8.29 10.49
N PHE A 377 -14.72 -7.22 9.89
CA PHE A 377 -13.91 -6.23 9.20
C PHE A 377 -13.93 -4.94 10.02
N ALA A 378 -12.78 -4.35 10.33
CA ALA A 378 -12.71 -3.03 10.93
C ALA A 378 -12.31 -1.99 9.88
N ILE A 379 -13.00 -0.86 9.88
CA ILE A 379 -12.69 0.30 9.02
C ILE A 379 -12.64 1.57 9.86
N ASP A 380 -11.72 2.48 9.54
CA ASP A 380 -11.65 3.79 10.16
C ASP A 380 -12.23 4.92 9.28
N THR A 381 -12.14 6.18 9.73
CA THR A 381 -12.73 7.31 8.99
C THR A 381 -12.01 7.63 7.68
N GLN A 382 -10.76 7.19 7.52
CA GLN A 382 -9.97 7.38 6.30
C GLN A 382 -10.59 6.61 5.14
N VAL A 383 -11.18 5.44 5.40
CA VAL A 383 -11.87 4.63 4.38
C VAL A 383 -13.00 5.42 3.72
N ILE A 384 -13.82 6.12 4.50
CA ILE A 384 -14.95 6.90 3.98
C ILE A 384 -14.46 8.08 3.14
N SER A 385 -13.45 8.81 3.65
CA SER A 385 -12.83 9.94 2.94
C SER A 385 -12.25 9.52 1.59
N GLU A 386 -11.47 8.44 1.55
CA GLU A 386 -10.81 8.00 0.32
C GLU A 386 -11.73 7.25 -0.64
N LEU A 387 -12.85 6.69 -0.17
CA LEU A 387 -13.89 6.20 -1.06
C LEU A 387 -14.58 7.36 -1.79
N LEU A 388 -14.88 8.48 -1.10
CA LEU A 388 -15.42 9.69 -1.74
C LEU A 388 -14.46 10.34 -2.74
N GLU A 389 -13.15 10.13 -2.59
CA GLU A 389 -12.16 10.52 -3.61
C GLU A 389 -12.36 9.74 -4.92
N VAL A 390 -12.81 8.49 -4.85
CA VAL A 390 -13.04 7.63 -6.03
C VAL A 390 -14.46 7.79 -6.58
N THR A 391 -15.48 7.81 -5.72
CA THR A 391 -16.90 7.90 -6.11
C THR A 391 -17.36 9.31 -6.43
N GLY A 392 -16.55 10.31 -6.09
CA GLY A 392 -16.91 11.72 -6.16
C GLY A 392 -17.80 12.18 -4.99
N PRO A 393 -18.02 13.49 -4.87
CA PRO A 393 -18.84 14.09 -3.83
C PRO A 393 -20.29 13.59 -3.85
N VAL A 394 -20.92 13.58 -2.67
CA VAL A 394 -22.29 13.10 -2.49
C VAL A 394 -23.09 14.10 -1.68
N THR A 395 -24.28 14.48 -2.16
CA THR A 395 -25.17 15.40 -1.44
C THR A 395 -26.29 14.63 -0.74
N VAL A 396 -26.38 14.77 0.58
CA VAL A 396 -27.45 14.18 1.41
C VAL A 396 -28.06 15.27 2.28
N ASN A 397 -29.39 15.39 2.23
CA ASN A 397 -30.14 16.37 3.01
C ASN A 397 -29.62 17.81 2.88
N GLY A 398 -29.15 18.20 1.69
CA GLY A 398 -28.62 19.54 1.42
C GLY A 398 -27.17 19.78 1.83
N ILE A 399 -26.48 18.79 2.43
CA ILE A 399 -25.05 18.86 2.74
C ILE A 399 -24.28 18.05 1.68
N THR A 400 -23.27 18.66 1.08
CA THR A 400 -22.36 17.97 0.14
C THR A 400 -21.14 17.44 0.89
N TYR A 401 -21.05 16.12 0.95
CA TYR A 401 -19.93 15.39 1.51
C TYR A 401 -18.86 15.20 0.44
N THR A 402 -17.63 15.60 0.76
CA THR A 402 -16.42 15.46 -0.03
C THR A 402 -15.40 14.66 0.76
N LYS A 403 -14.30 14.26 0.11
CA LYS A 403 -13.18 13.60 0.81
C LYS A 403 -12.63 14.45 1.97
N ASP A 404 -12.71 15.78 1.86
CA ASP A 404 -12.09 16.72 2.82
C ASP A 404 -13.00 17.03 4.02
N ASN A 405 -14.32 17.10 3.83
CA ASN A 405 -15.24 17.51 4.90
C ASN A 405 -16.03 16.34 5.52
N VAL A 406 -16.07 15.15 4.91
CA VAL A 406 -16.99 14.07 5.32
C VAL A 406 -16.83 13.70 6.79
N VAL A 407 -15.59 13.58 7.26
CA VAL A 407 -15.34 13.21 8.65
C VAL A 407 -15.84 14.29 9.60
N LEU A 408 -15.58 15.57 9.28
CA LEU A 408 -15.98 16.69 10.11
C LEU A 408 -17.51 16.79 10.18
N GLU A 409 -18.20 16.69 9.04
CA GLU A 409 -19.65 16.75 8.99
C GLU A 409 -20.31 15.59 9.74
N LEU A 410 -19.78 14.38 9.62
CA LEU A 410 -20.28 13.23 10.38
C LEU A 410 -20.09 13.42 11.89
N GLU A 411 -18.94 13.95 12.33
CA GLU A 411 -18.70 14.25 13.75
C GLU A 411 -19.55 15.42 14.27
N ARG A 412 -19.86 16.42 13.44
CA ARG A 412 -20.82 17.48 13.80
C ARG A 412 -22.21 16.91 14.02
N ILE A 413 -22.66 16.03 13.14
CA ILE A 413 -23.95 15.36 13.27
C ILE A 413 -23.99 14.46 14.53
N ALA A 414 -22.87 13.83 14.87
CA ALA A 414 -22.75 13.00 16.07
C ALA A 414 -22.73 13.83 17.38
N SER A 415 -22.07 14.99 17.37
CA SER A 415 -21.88 15.86 18.55
C SER A 415 -23.07 16.78 18.88
N LEU A 416 -23.96 17.07 17.92
CA LEU A 416 -25.19 17.81 18.19
C LEU A 416 -26.10 17.00 19.11
N ALA A 417 -26.35 17.54 20.31
CA ALA A 417 -27.08 16.89 21.38
C ALA A 417 -28.42 16.27 20.93
N LEU A 418 -28.73 15.14 21.56
CA LEU A 418 -29.87 14.21 21.49
C LEU A 418 -31.28 14.67 21.04
N LYS A 419 -31.58 15.94 20.73
CA LYS A 419 -32.95 16.44 20.52
C LYS A 419 -33.60 16.18 19.15
N GLU A 420 -32.86 15.83 18.09
CA GLU A 420 -33.49 15.41 16.83
C GLU A 420 -33.00 14.01 16.43
N GLN A 421 -33.67 12.99 16.96
CA GLN A 421 -33.24 11.59 16.87
C GLN A 421 -33.81 10.82 15.66
N ALA A 422 -34.65 11.45 14.84
CA ALA A 422 -35.25 10.82 13.66
C ALA A 422 -34.43 11.01 12.35
N GLY A 423 -33.59 12.05 12.26
CA GLY A 423 -32.80 12.37 11.06
C GLY A 423 -31.38 11.79 11.03
N ARG A 424 -30.82 11.38 12.18
CA ARG A 424 -29.39 11.01 12.35
C ARG A 424 -28.99 9.68 11.72
N LYS A 425 -29.72 8.59 12.00
CA LYS A 425 -29.47 7.26 11.39
C LYS A 425 -29.72 7.22 9.89
N ARG A 426 -30.43 8.23 9.37
CA ARG A 426 -30.74 8.38 7.95
C ARG A 426 -29.57 8.94 7.15
N VAL A 427 -28.76 9.84 7.70
CA VAL A 427 -27.67 10.49 6.94
C VAL A 427 -26.60 9.49 6.50
N LEU A 428 -26.07 8.66 7.42
CA LEU A 428 -25.04 7.68 7.06
C LEU A 428 -25.58 6.64 6.06
N GLY A 429 -26.81 6.17 6.26
CA GLY A 429 -27.47 5.25 5.33
C GLY A 429 -27.72 5.87 3.95
N TYR A 430 -28.13 7.15 3.89
CA TYR A 430 -28.30 7.88 2.64
C TYR A 430 -26.96 8.19 1.96
N LEU A 431 -25.92 8.51 2.73
CA LEU A 431 -24.56 8.73 2.23
C LEU A 431 -24.03 7.46 1.58
N MET A 432 -24.11 6.32 2.29
CA MET A 432 -23.72 5.01 1.76
C MET A 432 -24.50 4.66 0.49
N LYS A 433 -25.83 4.85 0.51
CA LYS A 433 -26.68 4.59 -0.67
C LYS A 433 -26.28 5.45 -1.85
N ALA A 434 -26.05 6.74 -1.66
CA ALA A 434 -25.70 7.65 -2.74
C ALA A 434 -24.26 7.42 -3.25
N MET A 435 -23.31 7.04 -2.39
CA MET A 435 -21.99 6.56 -2.83
C MET A 435 -22.11 5.30 -3.69
N LEU A 436 -22.94 4.32 -3.29
CA LEU A 436 -23.20 3.12 -4.09
C LEU A 436 -23.86 3.46 -5.43
N THR A 437 -24.83 4.38 -5.44
CA THR A 437 -25.44 4.88 -6.68
C THR A 437 -24.39 5.47 -7.61
N ASN A 438 -23.48 6.33 -7.11
CA ASN A 438 -22.38 6.84 -7.92
C ASN A 438 -21.52 5.70 -8.49
N VAL A 439 -21.23 4.65 -7.73
CA VAL A 439 -20.46 3.49 -8.24
C VAL A 439 -21.19 2.76 -9.37
N PHE A 440 -22.51 2.56 -9.24
CA PHE A 440 -23.29 1.83 -10.23
C PHE A 440 -23.67 2.66 -11.47
N GLU A 441 -23.78 3.98 -11.34
CA GLU A 441 -24.12 4.90 -12.43
C GLU A 441 -22.89 5.45 -13.16
N SER A 442 -21.69 5.31 -12.58
CA SER A 442 -20.45 5.78 -13.21
C SER A 442 -19.96 4.86 -14.31
N ASP A 443 -19.10 5.41 -15.18
CA ASP A 443 -18.45 4.71 -16.28
C ASP A 443 -17.84 3.37 -15.88
N LYS A 444 -17.73 2.45 -16.86
CA LYS A 444 -17.23 1.06 -16.77
C LYS A 444 -15.83 0.89 -16.09
N ASN A 445 -15.18 1.97 -15.64
CA ASN A 445 -13.80 2.07 -15.15
C ASN A 445 -13.63 2.39 -13.64
N LEU A 446 -14.69 2.45 -12.81
CA LEU A 446 -14.54 2.71 -11.36
C LEU A 446 -14.10 1.49 -10.54
N TRP A 447 -14.53 0.29 -10.90
CA TRP A 447 -14.26 -0.93 -10.12
C TRP A 447 -12.77 -1.22 -9.89
N PRO A 448 -11.89 -1.15 -10.92
CA PRO A 448 -10.45 -1.33 -10.69
C PRO A 448 -9.87 -0.30 -9.71
N LYS A 449 -10.34 0.95 -9.76
CA LYS A 449 -9.91 2.01 -8.84
C LYS A 449 -10.37 1.74 -7.40
N LEU A 450 -11.58 1.21 -7.22
CA LEU A 450 -12.10 0.84 -5.91
C LEU A 450 -11.33 -0.34 -5.30
N ILE A 451 -10.99 -1.35 -6.11
CA ILE A 451 -10.20 -2.51 -5.66
C ILE A 451 -8.79 -2.06 -5.26
N ASP A 452 -8.12 -1.26 -6.11
CA ASP A 452 -6.81 -0.68 -5.80
C ASP A 452 -6.85 0.15 -4.51
N LYS A 453 -7.89 0.98 -4.35
CA LYS A 453 -8.09 1.78 -3.14
C LYS A 453 -8.31 0.91 -1.90
N ALA A 454 -9.14 -0.14 -1.99
CA ALA A 454 -9.39 -1.06 -0.88
C ALA A 454 -8.11 -1.81 -0.47
N ALA A 455 -7.33 -2.30 -1.44
CA ALA A 455 -6.05 -2.96 -1.19
C ALA A 455 -5.03 -2.01 -0.54
N SER A 456 -4.98 -0.75 -1.01
CA SER A 456 -4.16 0.30 -0.41
C SER A 456 -4.56 0.60 1.04
N LEU A 457 -5.86 0.74 1.31
CA LEU A 457 -6.38 0.98 2.67
C LEU A 457 -6.09 -0.19 3.61
N ALA A 458 -6.23 -1.44 3.14
CA ALA A 458 -5.90 -2.63 3.92
C ALA A 458 -4.40 -2.70 4.22
N THR A 459 -3.55 -2.48 3.21
CA THR A 459 -2.09 -2.45 3.37
C THR A 459 -1.65 -1.36 4.36
N ARG A 460 -2.34 -0.21 4.36
CA ARG A 460 -2.10 0.90 5.29
C ARG A 460 -2.75 0.74 6.65
N LYS A 461 -3.41 -0.40 6.92
CA LYS A 461 -4.09 -0.68 8.19
C LYS A 461 -5.23 0.30 8.52
N HIS A 462 -5.94 0.76 7.49
CA HIS A 462 -7.24 1.44 7.62
C HIS A 462 -8.42 0.48 7.43
N VAL A 463 -8.14 -0.68 6.84
CA VAL A 463 -9.04 -1.83 6.80
C VAL A 463 -8.31 -3.01 7.42
N GLN A 464 -8.96 -3.72 8.33
CA GLN A 464 -8.42 -4.92 8.97
C GLN A 464 -9.46 -6.04 8.90
N ALA A 465 -9.01 -7.27 8.64
CA ALA A 465 -9.90 -8.41 8.43
C ALA A 465 -9.60 -9.54 9.42
N TYR A 466 -10.65 -10.03 10.06
CA TYR A 466 -10.64 -11.25 10.85
C TYR A 466 -11.78 -12.17 10.40
N VAL A 467 -11.50 -13.18 9.60
CA VAL A 467 -12.47 -14.17 9.12
C VAL A 467 -12.26 -15.50 9.84
N PHE A 468 -13.35 -16.24 10.09
CA PHE A 468 -13.28 -17.49 10.85
C PHE A 468 -12.97 -18.72 9.98
N ASP A 469 -12.75 -18.53 8.68
CA ASP A 469 -12.17 -19.54 7.80
C ASP A 469 -10.64 -19.55 7.99
N PRO A 470 -10.03 -20.62 8.53
CA PRO A 470 -8.62 -20.61 8.91
C PRO A 470 -7.67 -20.44 7.72
N GLU A 471 -8.01 -20.99 6.55
CA GLU A 471 -7.19 -20.85 5.36
C GLU A 471 -7.24 -19.40 4.85
N ALA A 472 -8.44 -18.80 4.86
CA ALA A 472 -8.61 -17.39 4.49
C ALA A 472 -7.85 -16.46 5.44
N GLN A 473 -7.94 -16.69 6.75
CA GLN A 473 -7.25 -15.88 7.73
C GLN A 473 -5.74 -16.00 7.60
N ALA A 474 -5.21 -17.21 7.35
CA ALA A 474 -3.78 -17.41 7.13
C ALA A 474 -3.26 -16.61 5.92
N LEU A 475 -4.03 -16.54 4.84
CA LEU A 475 -3.68 -15.73 3.67
C LEU A 475 -3.75 -14.22 3.98
N ILE A 476 -4.79 -13.77 4.68
CA ILE A 476 -4.95 -12.40 5.16
C ILE A 476 -3.78 -11.98 6.04
N ASP A 477 -3.34 -12.84 6.96
CA ASP A 477 -2.21 -12.60 7.85
C ASP A 477 -0.88 -12.59 7.09
N LYS A 478 -0.71 -13.47 6.08
CA LYS A 478 0.49 -13.52 5.22
C LYS A 478 0.76 -12.18 4.53
N TYR A 479 -0.30 -11.49 4.11
CA TYR A 479 -0.23 -10.16 3.48
C TYR A 479 -0.41 -9.00 4.46
N ASP A 480 -0.27 -9.26 5.77
CA ASP A 480 -0.38 -8.27 6.83
C ASP A 480 -1.74 -7.52 6.82
N MET A 481 -2.83 -8.12 6.33
CA MET A 481 -4.16 -7.49 6.33
C MET A 481 -4.97 -7.82 7.59
N GLY A 482 -4.52 -8.79 8.40
CA GLY A 482 -5.18 -9.19 9.64
C GLY A 482 -4.87 -8.33 10.86
N GLY A 483 -3.98 -7.35 10.74
CA GLY A 483 -3.64 -6.46 11.86
C GLY A 483 -2.91 -7.12 13.02
N ARG A 484 -2.15 -8.18 12.74
CA ARG A 484 -1.38 -8.93 13.75
C ARG A 484 -0.12 -8.17 14.16
N ILE A 485 0.31 -8.38 15.40
CA ILE A 485 1.68 -8.04 15.82
C ILE A 485 2.63 -9.04 15.16
N LYS A 486 3.64 -8.53 14.45
CA LYS A 486 4.61 -9.39 13.77
C LYS A 486 5.35 -10.24 14.79
N GLN A 487 5.27 -11.57 14.66
CA GLN A 487 5.89 -12.52 15.60
C GLN A 487 7.37 -12.73 15.30
N ASP A 488 7.69 -13.01 14.03
CA ASP A 488 9.06 -13.31 13.59
C ASP A 488 9.71 -12.10 12.92
N THR A 489 10.83 -11.65 13.49
CA THR A 489 11.65 -10.55 12.95
C THR A 489 13.11 -11.00 12.85
N LYS A 490 13.83 -10.54 11.82
CA LYS A 490 15.25 -10.86 11.60
C LYS A 490 16.19 -10.30 12.69
N GLY A 491 15.70 -9.36 13.48
CA GLY A 491 16.47 -8.65 14.51
C GLY A 491 15.51 -7.92 15.45
N ASP A 492 15.90 -6.71 15.84
CA ASP A 492 15.16 -5.86 16.77
C ASP A 492 13.78 -5.46 16.22
N TYR A 493 12.87 -5.10 17.13
CA TYR A 493 11.48 -4.76 16.87
C TYR A 493 11.07 -3.49 17.62
N SER A 494 10.24 -2.65 16.99
CA SER A 494 9.54 -1.61 17.71
C SER A 494 8.18 -1.30 17.12
N MET A 495 7.19 -1.11 17.99
CA MET A 495 5.88 -0.57 17.65
C MET A 495 5.48 0.46 18.71
N VAL A 496 5.10 1.65 18.28
CA VAL A 496 4.62 2.72 19.17
C VAL A 496 3.10 2.83 19.02
N VAL A 497 2.37 2.60 20.11
CA VAL A 497 0.92 2.49 20.12
C VAL A 497 0.33 3.55 21.04
N SER A 498 -0.36 4.52 20.45
CA SER A 498 -1.12 5.55 21.15
C SER A 498 -2.54 5.07 21.47
N THR A 499 -3.02 5.43 22.65
CA THR A 499 -4.39 5.17 23.11
C THR A 499 -4.92 6.47 23.72
N ASN A 500 -5.77 7.17 22.99
CA ASN A 500 -6.32 8.44 23.46
C ASN A 500 -7.43 8.22 24.50
N LEU A 501 -7.07 8.23 25.77
CA LEU A 501 -8.02 8.03 26.87
C LEU A 501 -8.66 9.35 27.35
N GLY A 502 -8.66 10.39 26.50
CA GLY A 502 -9.38 11.63 26.74
C GLY A 502 -10.87 11.57 26.42
N GLY A 503 -11.32 10.58 25.64
CA GLY A 503 -12.71 10.50 25.17
C GLY A 503 -13.05 11.51 24.08
N ASP A 504 -12.03 12.10 23.45
CA ASP A 504 -12.16 13.25 22.55
C ASP A 504 -11.45 13.04 21.22
N LYS A 505 -11.91 13.79 20.21
CA LYS A 505 -11.41 13.71 18.83
C LYS A 505 -10.10 14.49 18.61
N THR A 506 -9.26 14.56 19.64
CA THR A 506 -8.04 15.37 19.69
C THR A 506 -6.92 14.85 18.78
N ASN A 507 -6.95 13.58 18.35
CA ASN A 507 -5.95 13.06 17.39
C ASN A 507 -6.04 13.72 16.01
N TRP A 508 -7.11 14.49 15.74
CA TRP A 508 -7.18 15.34 14.57
C TRP A 508 -6.04 16.38 14.52
N PHE A 509 -5.60 16.86 15.69
CA PHE A 509 -4.77 18.05 15.81
C PHE A 509 -3.36 17.76 16.34
N VAL A 510 -3.11 16.51 16.74
CA VAL A 510 -1.83 16.10 17.34
C VAL A 510 -1.02 15.31 16.32
N LYS A 511 0.16 15.84 15.98
CA LYS A 511 1.14 15.15 15.14
C LYS A 511 2.19 14.47 16.01
N LYS A 512 2.57 13.25 15.64
CA LYS A 512 3.54 12.42 16.36
C LYS A 512 4.79 12.21 15.49
N THR A 513 5.97 12.37 16.09
CA THR A 513 7.27 11.99 15.51
C THR A 513 7.99 11.08 16.49
N VAL A 514 8.64 10.02 16.00
CA VAL A 514 9.30 9.02 16.82
C VAL A 514 10.78 8.89 16.43
N ASN A 515 11.68 9.15 17.36
CA ASN A 515 13.12 9.01 17.17
C ASN A 515 13.63 7.78 17.93
N HIS A 516 14.18 6.81 17.21
CA HIS A 516 14.89 5.67 17.76
C HIS A 516 16.39 5.93 17.70
N LYS A 517 17.07 5.73 18.83
CA LYS A 517 18.53 5.71 18.90
C LYS A 517 18.98 4.41 19.57
N LEU A 518 19.94 3.72 18.96
CA LEU A 518 20.60 2.56 19.56
C LEU A 518 22.08 2.85 19.78
N GLU A 519 22.56 2.63 21.00
CA GLU A 519 23.95 2.85 21.37
C GLU A 519 24.49 1.77 22.31
N LYS A 520 25.79 1.49 22.22
CA LYS A 520 26.44 0.53 23.11
C LYS A 520 26.68 1.18 24.47
N SER A 521 26.28 0.49 25.54
CA SER A 521 26.44 0.94 26.93
C SER A 521 27.06 -0.20 27.74
N GLY A 522 28.39 -0.18 27.86
CA GLY A 522 29.16 -1.31 28.38
C GLY A 522 28.98 -2.56 27.51
N ASP A 523 28.54 -3.66 28.11
CA ASP A 523 28.28 -4.94 27.42
C ASP A 523 26.83 -5.08 26.90
N LYS A 524 25.98 -4.08 27.16
CA LYS A 524 24.57 -4.06 26.74
C LYS A 524 24.32 -3.03 25.64
N TRP A 525 23.19 -3.16 24.97
CA TRP A 525 22.72 -2.22 23.95
C TRP A 525 21.55 -1.39 24.46
N LEU A 526 21.76 -0.09 24.60
CA LEU A 526 20.77 0.87 25.09
C LEU A 526 19.94 1.39 23.93
N ARG A 527 18.63 1.13 23.97
CA ARG A 527 17.63 1.71 23.08
C ARG A 527 16.98 2.91 23.76
N THR A 528 17.01 4.04 23.06
CA THR A 528 16.24 5.24 23.40
C THR A 528 15.14 5.44 22.37
N VAL A 529 13.89 5.52 22.83
CA VAL A 529 12.72 5.85 21.97
C VAL A 529 12.14 7.15 22.46
N ASN A 530 12.26 8.18 21.64
CA ASN A 530 11.81 9.53 21.93
C ASN A 530 10.59 9.87 21.07
N ILE A 531 9.47 10.19 21.70
CA ILE A 531 8.20 10.47 21.05
C ILE A 531 7.86 11.93 21.28
N VAL A 532 7.71 12.68 20.19
CA VAL A 532 7.36 14.10 20.22
C VAL A 532 5.94 14.28 19.71
N TYR A 533 5.09 14.85 20.55
CA TYR A 533 3.72 15.24 20.25
C TYR A 533 3.67 16.75 20.02
N ASN A 534 3.13 17.16 18.88
CA ASN A 534 2.85 18.56 18.58
C ASN A 534 1.34 18.75 18.44
N TYR A 535 0.72 19.38 19.43
CA TYR A 535 -0.70 19.73 19.37
C TYR A 535 -0.82 21.08 18.67
N GLN A 536 -1.25 21.06 17.41
CA GLN A 536 -1.50 22.26 16.63
C GLN A 536 -2.75 23.00 17.12
N THR A 537 -2.71 24.34 17.11
CA THR A 537 -3.91 25.15 17.41
C THR A 537 -4.96 24.95 16.30
N PRO A 538 -6.13 24.37 16.60
CA PRO A 538 -7.13 24.08 15.57
C PRO A 538 -7.87 25.34 15.10
N ASP A 539 -8.36 25.30 13.86
CA ASP A 539 -9.21 26.38 13.32
C ASP A 539 -10.56 26.46 14.05
N GLY A 540 -11.20 27.63 13.98
CA GLY A 540 -12.42 27.93 14.73
C GLY A 540 -13.61 26.99 14.43
N GLU A 541 -13.68 26.39 13.24
CA GLU A 541 -14.74 25.43 12.89
C GLU A 541 -14.64 24.11 13.69
N TYR A 542 -13.46 23.81 14.22
CA TYR A 542 -13.19 22.62 15.04
C TYR A 542 -13.36 22.89 16.55
N ALA A 543 -13.74 24.10 16.95
CA ALA A 543 -13.89 24.50 18.36
C ALA A 543 -14.62 23.48 19.25
N PRO A 544 -15.70 22.79 18.80
CA PRO A 544 -16.38 21.76 19.61
C PRO A 544 -15.52 20.54 19.97
N PHE A 545 -14.45 20.28 19.22
CA PHE A 545 -13.57 19.11 19.38
C PHE A 545 -12.24 19.43 20.05
N VAL A 546 -11.97 20.72 20.34
CA VAL A 546 -10.72 21.16 20.99
C VAL A 546 -10.80 20.90 22.49
N LYS A 547 -10.07 19.88 22.95
CA LYS A 547 -9.99 19.48 24.37
C LYS A 547 -8.55 19.19 24.75
N GLN A 548 -8.26 18.92 26.02
CA GLN A 548 -6.95 18.43 26.43
C GLN A 548 -6.68 17.07 25.79
N PHE A 549 -5.56 16.93 25.08
CA PHE A 549 -5.11 15.65 24.59
C PHE A 549 -4.62 14.79 25.76
N LYS A 550 -5.02 13.51 25.81
CA LYS A 550 -4.57 12.54 26.83
C LYS A 550 -4.19 11.24 26.14
N ASP A 551 -2.90 10.94 26.06
CA ASP A 551 -2.41 9.71 25.43
C ASP A 551 -1.80 8.78 26.47
N TRP A 552 -2.28 7.53 26.46
CA TRP A 552 -1.58 6.42 27.08
C TRP A 552 -0.82 5.67 25.99
N VAL A 553 0.46 6.01 25.85
CA VAL A 553 1.33 5.47 24.80
C VAL A 553 2.11 4.27 25.32
N ARG A 554 2.23 3.25 24.48
CA ARG A 554 3.04 2.04 24.74
C ARG A 554 4.11 1.88 23.67
N VAL A 555 5.32 1.53 24.09
CA VAL A 555 6.41 1.10 23.21
C VAL A 555 6.58 -0.40 23.37
N TYR A 556 6.29 -1.16 22.31
CA TYR A 556 6.51 -2.61 22.25
C TYR A 556 7.94 -2.88 21.80
N ALA A 557 8.61 -3.78 22.50
CA ALA A 557 9.99 -4.19 22.28
C ALA A 557 10.11 -5.72 22.30
N PRO A 558 11.23 -6.28 21.83
CA PRO A 558 11.49 -7.72 21.91
C PRO A 558 11.44 -8.22 23.36
N ILE A 559 10.98 -9.46 23.56
CA ILE A 559 11.09 -10.16 24.84
C ILE A 559 12.56 -10.20 25.28
N GLY A 560 12.80 -10.08 26.59
CA GLY A 560 14.13 -9.98 27.17
C GLY A 560 14.69 -8.55 27.18
N SER A 561 13.98 -7.57 26.61
CA SER A 561 14.32 -6.16 26.83
C SER A 561 14.12 -5.79 28.30
N GLU A 562 15.01 -4.96 28.84
CA GLU A 562 15.00 -4.55 30.25
C GLU A 562 14.73 -3.04 30.38
N PHE A 563 13.62 -2.67 31.00
CA PHE A 563 13.28 -1.26 31.23
C PHE A 563 14.31 -0.53 32.10
N ILE A 564 14.61 0.72 31.76
CA ILE A 564 15.50 1.59 32.55
C ILE A 564 14.73 2.80 33.08
N SER A 565 14.17 3.61 32.19
CA SER A 565 13.46 4.83 32.59
C SER A 565 12.46 5.30 31.53
N VAL A 566 11.51 6.11 31.99
CA VAL A 566 10.65 6.92 31.13
C VAL A 566 10.68 8.35 31.63
N ASP A 567 11.11 9.26 30.78
CA ASP A 567 11.15 10.71 31.05
C ASP A 567 9.95 11.35 30.32
N GLY A 568 9.28 12.31 30.96
CA GLY A 568 8.13 13.04 30.37
C GLY A 568 6.75 12.39 30.56
N SER A 569 6.69 11.21 31.20
CA SER A 569 5.42 10.62 31.66
C SER A 569 4.92 11.32 32.92
N GLU A 570 3.62 11.59 33.02
CA GLU A 570 3.00 12.23 34.19
C GLU A 570 2.89 11.30 35.40
N ASP A 571 2.94 9.99 35.19
CA ASP A 571 2.70 9.01 36.25
C ASP A 571 3.56 7.74 36.17
N GLY A 572 4.74 7.87 35.55
CA GLY A 572 5.73 6.79 35.44
C GLY A 572 5.41 5.82 34.32
N THR A 573 5.72 4.54 34.53
CA THR A 573 5.50 3.48 33.53
C THR A 573 4.70 2.32 34.10
N MET A 574 3.88 1.71 33.25
CA MET A 574 3.38 0.35 33.43
C MET A 574 4.12 -0.56 32.44
N THR A 575 4.28 -1.83 32.80
CA THR A 575 4.90 -2.82 31.93
C THR A 575 4.15 -4.14 32.01
N ASP A 576 4.00 -4.79 30.87
CA ASP A 576 3.43 -6.13 30.74
C ASP A 576 3.94 -6.76 29.43
N GLN A 577 3.48 -7.97 29.14
CA GLN A 577 3.82 -8.71 27.94
C GLN A 577 2.57 -9.21 27.22
N GLU A 578 2.55 -9.08 25.90
CA GLU A 578 1.55 -9.72 25.04
C GLU A 578 2.16 -10.02 23.67
N SER A 579 1.60 -11.02 22.97
CA SER A 579 1.97 -11.34 21.58
C SER A 579 3.49 -11.47 21.34
N ASN A 580 4.20 -12.12 22.27
CA ASN A 580 5.66 -12.29 22.27
C ASN A 580 6.45 -10.97 22.25
N ARG A 581 5.92 -9.93 22.90
CA ARG A 581 6.55 -8.62 23.08
C ARG A 581 6.40 -8.16 24.52
N VAL A 582 7.37 -7.41 25.02
CA VAL A 582 7.22 -6.62 26.25
C VAL A 582 6.84 -5.20 25.84
N TRP A 583 6.02 -4.52 26.62
CA TRP A 583 5.73 -3.11 26.41
C TRP A 583 5.97 -2.27 27.66
N TYR A 584 6.29 -1.00 27.43
CA TYR A 584 6.46 0.02 28.45
C TYR A 584 5.54 1.18 28.12
N SER A 585 4.80 1.69 29.11
CA SER A 585 3.86 2.79 28.88
C SER A 585 4.30 4.13 29.43
N ALA A 586 3.68 5.19 28.93
CA ALA A 586 3.69 6.52 29.52
C ALA A 586 2.30 7.14 29.38
N PHE A 587 1.95 8.03 30.31
CA PHE A 587 0.78 8.88 30.19
C PHE A 587 1.23 10.33 29.99
N VAL A 588 0.68 10.99 28.97
CA VAL A 588 1.03 12.37 28.64
C VAL A 588 -0.22 13.16 28.30
N THR A 589 -0.28 14.41 28.77
CA THR A 589 -1.30 15.36 28.37
C THR A 589 -0.71 16.58 27.67
N ALA A 590 -1.45 17.13 26.70
CA ALA A 590 -1.06 18.34 25.97
C ALA A 590 -2.26 19.27 25.76
N GLN A 591 -2.03 20.57 25.89
CA GLN A 591 -2.99 21.61 25.51
C GLN A 591 -2.77 22.07 24.06
N PRO A 592 -3.77 22.71 23.42
CA PRO A 592 -3.60 23.31 22.09
C PRO A 592 -2.40 24.27 22.04
N GLY A 593 -1.54 24.12 21.03
CA GLY A 593 -0.31 24.88 20.86
C GLY A 593 0.90 24.33 21.63
N GLU A 594 0.73 23.32 22.48
CA GLU A 594 1.84 22.72 23.22
C GLU A 594 2.59 21.66 22.39
N THR A 595 3.88 21.52 22.72
CA THR A 595 4.68 20.37 22.33
C THR A 595 5.06 19.59 23.58
N LYS A 596 4.89 18.28 23.56
CA LYS A 596 5.24 17.36 24.65
C LYS A 596 6.16 16.27 24.12
N GLU A 597 7.02 15.78 25.00
CA GLU A 597 8.03 14.79 24.66
C GLU A 597 8.06 13.71 25.73
N VAL A 598 8.10 12.45 25.29
CA VAL A 598 8.25 11.28 26.17
C VAL A 598 9.43 10.45 25.68
N THR A 599 10.34 10.09 26.58
CA THR A 599 11.54 9.32 26.24
C THR A 599 11.61 8.04 27.04
N PHE A 600 11.55 6.91 26.36
CA PHE A 600 11.78 5.58 26.92
C PHE A 600 13.23 5.18 26.75
N LYS A 601 13.82 4.60 27.79
CA LYS A 601 15.15 3.96 27.76
C LYS A 601 15.03 2.54 28.27
N TYR A 602 15.57 1.60 27.50
CA TYR A 602 15.63 0.18 27.88
C TYR A 602 16.81 -0.51 27.19
N TYR A 603 17.30 -1.61 27.78
CA TYR A 603 18.24 -2.48 27.10
C TYR A 603 17.51 -3.45 26.17
N ILE A 604 18.11 -3.78 25.04
CA ILE A 604 17.66 -4.87 24.16
C ILE A 604 18.61 -6.08 24.27
N PRO A 605 18.13 -7.31 24.01
CA PRO A 605 18.98 -8.49 23.94
C PRO A 605 20.12 -8.31 22.92
N SER A 606 21.36 -8.62 23.33
CA SER A 606 22.55 -8.35 22.52
C SER A 606 22.66 -9.19 21.25
N ASP A 607 22.00 -10.35 21.20
CA ASP A 607 21.91 -11.24 20.04
C ASP A 607 21.07 -10.66 18.89
N LEU A 608 20.26 -9.62 19.16
CA LEU A 608 19.50 -8.90 18.13
C LEU A 608 20.34 -7.86 17.37
N VAL A 609 21.56 -7.57 17.83
CA VAL A 609 22.47 -6.61 17.20
C VAL A 609 23.63 -7.37 16.57
N GLY A 610 23.64 -7.45 15.23
CA GLY A 610 24.70 -8.13 14.50
C GLY A 610 26.03 -7.37 14.53
N ASP A 611 27.14 -8.09 14.36
CA ASP A 611 28.50 -7.54 14.43
C ASP A 611 28.77 -6.41 13.42
N LYS A 612 28.12 -6.47 12.25
CA LYS A 612 28.30 -5.52 11.13
C LYS A 612 27.00 -4.88 10.65
N GLU A 613 25.86 -5.44 11.02
CA GLU A 613 24.55 -5.02 10.53
C GLU A 613 23.55 -5.00 11.68
N TYR A 614 22.82 -3.89 11.80
CA TYR A 614 21.72 -3.73 12.72
C TYR A 614 20.40 -3.74 11.93
N ASN A 615 19.49 -4.65 12.29
CA ASN A 615 18.19 -4.81 11.65
C ASN A 615 17.08 -4.41 12.64
N LEU A 616 16.25 -3.44 12.25
CA LEU A 616 15.07 -3.00 13.00
C LEU A 616 13.81 -3.19 12.17
N TYR A 617 12.84 -3.91 12.71
CA TYR A 617 11.48 -3.96 12.20
C TYR A 617 10.61 -2.91 12.91
N LEU A 618 10.25 -1.85 12.19
CA LEU A 618 9.26 -0.85 12.66
C LEU A 618 7.87 -1.25 12.19
N GLN A 619 6.93 -1.40 13.12
CA GLN A 619 5.54 -1.71 12.81
C GLN A 619 4.64 -0.50 13.09
N LYS A 620 3.76 -0.18 12.13
CA LYS A 620 2.74 0.87 12.26
C LYS A 620 1.56 0.43 13.13
N GLN A 621 1.03 1.37 13.90
CA GLN A 621 -0.29 1.28 14.52
C GLN A 621 -1.41 1.52 13.49
N ALA A 622 -2.46 0.69 13.52
CA ALA A 622 -3.65 0.92 12.70
C ALA A 622 -4.26 2.33 12.94
N GLY A 623 -4.96 2.87 11.95
CA GLY A 623 -5.60 4.19 12.05
C GLY A 623 -4.71 5.43 11.95
N THR A 624 -3.37 5.28 12.05
CA THR A 624 -2.45 6.43 11.87
C THR A 624 -2.15 6.70 10.40
N ASN A 625 -1.76 7.94 10.05
CA ASN A 625 -1.47 8.36 8.68
C ASN A 625 0.02 8.72 8.51
N GLY A 626 0.88 7.70 8.38
CA GLY A 626 2.29 7.92 8.01
C GLY A 626 3.11 8.67 9.06
N ASP A 627 3.07 8.22 10.32
CA ASP A 627 3.89 8.80 11.40
C ASP A 627 5.37 8.84 10.97
N LYS A 628 6.07 9.93 11.32
CA LYS A 628 7.47 10.13 10.95
C LYS A 628 8.38 9.48 11.98
N TYR A 629 9.29 8.66 11.49
CA TYR A 629 10.30 7.97 12.28
C TYR A 629 11.69 8.40 11.86
N LYS A 630 12.60 8.49 12.83
CA LYS A 630 14.04 8.62 12.59
C LYS A 630 14.75 7.51 13.34
N VAL A 631 15.60 6.75 12.66
CA VAL A 631 16.36 5.65 13.27
C VAL A 631 17.85 5.95 13.17
N THR A 632 18.51 6.02 14.32
CA THR A 632 19.94 6.32 14.44
C THR A 632 20.68 5.13 15.05
N TYR A 633 21.73 4.70 14.37
CA TYR A 633 22.69 3.69 14.84
C TYR A 633 24.11 4.14 14.48
N GLY A 634 24.97 4.28 15.49
CA GLY A 634 26.31 4.88 15.31
C GLY A 634 26.19 6.33 14.81
N THR A 635 26.87 6.64 13.69
CA THR A 635 26.81 7.96 13.03
C THR A 635 25.77 8.04 11.92
N LYS A 636 25.07 6.95 11.61
CA LYS A 636 24.12 6.85 10.50
C LYS A 636 22.70 7.08 10.99
N SER A 637 21.89 7.74 10.18
CA SER A 637 20.46 7.95 10.45
C SER A 637 19.63 7.70 9.19
N VAL A 638 18.43 7.16 9.38
CA VAL A 638 17.45 6.92 8.32
C VAL A 638 16.13 7.54 8.75
N ASP A 639 15.60 8.44 7.93
CA ASP A 639 14.25 8.99 8.10
C ASP A 639 13.24 8.08 7.36
N VAL A 640 12.12 7.80 8.00
CA VAL A 640 11.09 6.86 7.51
C VAL A 640 9.71 7.46 7.73
N GLU A 641 8.92 7.51 6.67
CA GLU A 641 7.47 7.71 6.78
C GLU A 641 6.80 6.33 6.87
N LEU A 642 6.23 6.00 8.02
CA LEU A 642 5.80 4.64 8.31
C LEU A 642 4.36 4.40 7.85
N VAL A 643 4.21 3.84 6.64
CA VAL A 643 2.92 3.62 5.96
C VAL A 643 2.30 2.24 6.28
N ASN A 644 3.13 1.22 6.56
CA ASN A 644 2.71 -0.10 7.07
C ASN A 644 3.77 -0.67 8.01
N PHE A 645 4.82 -1.27 7.49
CA PHE A 645 6.00 -1.63 8.27
C PHE A 645 7.25 -1.23 7.50
N LYS A 646 8.38 -1.16 8.20
CA LYS A 646 9.68 -0.94 7.58
C LYS A 646 10.73 -1.82 8.23
N GLU A 647 11.36 -2.68 7.43
CA GLU A 647 12.64 -3.28 7.79
C GLU A 647 13.76 -2.29 7.45
N ILE A 648 14.54 -1.92 8.46
CA ILE A 648 15.68 -1.00 8.33
C ILE A 648 16.94 -1.80 8.64
N THR A 649 17.85 -1.85 7.68
CA THR A 649 19.19 -2.44 7.86
C THR A 649 20.22 -1.31 7.82
N ILE A 650 20.93 -1.10 8.93
CA ILE A 650 22.04 -0.15 9.01
C ILE A 650 23.33 -0.97 9.16
N LYS A 651 24.16 -0.95 8.12
CA LYS A 651 25.51 -1.54 8.17
C LYS A 651 26.45 -0.55 8.84
N ASN A 652 27.32 -1.00 9.75
CA ASN A 652 28.33 -0.12 10.35
C ASN A 652 29.53 0.04 9.43
#